data_AF-A0A7E4UU74-F1
#
_entry.id   AF-A0A7E4UU74-F1
#
_cell.length_a   1.000
_cell.length_b   1.000
_cell.length_c   1.000
_cell.angle_alpha   90.00
_cell.angle_beta   90.00
_cell.angle_gamma   90.00
#
_symmetry.space_group_name_H-M   'P 1'
#
loop_
_entity.id
_entity.type
_entity.pdbx_description
1 polymer ?
#
loop_
_entity_poly.entity_id
_entity_poly.type
_entity_poly.pdbx_seq_one_letter_code
_entity_poly.pdbx_strand_id
1 'polypeptide(L)'
;MAEDDQSLNFLFDEAFFSAMPEAPAPEPAAEEEAEPELVIDGLEASVLNGIGTADTFTEMPDFRPDEMEKLHLINSYSYSHFMFSKACEFDEKALLYKARRVYEARLEQAIKKRKSMESEAKEDPKKRNPKLEEQLRRYIYSTYIQLGHTNLLAGDWTKSMFAYQRAFRLRPRHFRTDRPGLFGIGITYFHFRALNACIEAFTTLLYIERDIEVAVEIHVRLGIAFKCLGNIALARQHFHRALDDAQDSLLFSKAEIRFHIAHCTDAEGNHKAAIEEYKQLERDSAIQREPKILAHVYRSLGWVTYRTPTSNFPNRDAQLAEVKRYLLQAIDADKGNSRSYYYFGRYLSTTETKNDIPFAEYGKAIDNNDHDADTWCSIGVLYRRQGQDIDALQSFVCALLVNDKHSAAWASLGNLYENHLKFPEALYCYKKSINGNPSHPEPLKRRVQYLQKAIADNAHVLVRGKPEALAQHPQHPQPQKPTLELPNLERAWQDGIPNDQGHLFKQVLKAQRFLYRVTGSHHWKMSEMTATYAVRYPFEGLNDTQREIMHILRLNEELLQSNERELLHHLEEKSRRAEPRPAPQPRAPRPQETMLPTEGPEMKTFPFLAGDDFDAFLNDTEAPHTAAEDLPPPPKGAALPQTFSLLAPIHVPITVCASEIFEKCAVRLAEPEMYNPPIFDEHVPPPKPPIIPFKKRPKVEKLGLKTPLIKVEKIQDANSYELQTFCYKAPIALIRGLATTLRMDLSLFSTKTLIELQPDYPVEVRTQYRMPGDINVDQLGQPSWNCFSMRSSTNIRRYGIYQAESFRHSLKEETVRLRAAGTGSKYAIAAAEAAAAGTPLGTIATTAPAASLLSVTNPAIAAAMARKAVGADGPPAKRRRTGGQAAVNASAAKLAAAAELAGGPDDLPTGHMPMKVVKFGTNVDLSDETKFAAQLRELNKMPAFARNSASCNALTHLGHSVLGMNTVQLYMKVPGCRTPGHLENNCFASVNINIGPGECEWFGVDYEYWPVIDRMCKDRGIDLMKGSWWPNFEDLVRARVPVYRFTQKAGDIVWVGGGCVHWVQSVGWCNNVAWNVGPMTPEQLEMSLYAHEWNKLTEYRSLVPMQHLCWQLAANVRFSNQKMFNVVKGVLIRSLAFSRMVYDHVESRKPGSVKFQERIKGEIAHYCETCDVEVFNILFVKERHNKFNVYCVYCAKKANFEDYIALQQISFDELSETFDRFRLYPAKTPLLC
;
A
#
# COMPACT_ATOMS: atom_id res chain seq x y z
N MET A 1 24.05 -12.70 10.21
CA MET A 1 23.17 -11.59 9.82
C MET A 1 21.85 -12.23 9.41
N ALA A 2 20.82 -12.33 10.26
CA ALA A 2 20.66 -11.77 11.61
C ALA A 2 20.81 -10.24 11.64
N GLU A 3 19.89 -9.56 10.96
CA GLU A 3 19.62 -8.11 11.06
C GLU A 3 18.26 -7.75 10.43
N ASP A 4 17.85 -8.45 9.36
CA ASP A 4 16.59 -8.22 8.62
C ASP A 4 15.31 -8.81 9.27
N ASP A 5 15.06 -8.54 10.56
CA ASP A 5 13.74 -8.79 11.19
C ASP A 5 13.10 -7.51 11.80
N GLN A 6 13.56 -6.34 11.34
CA GLN A 6 13.14 -5.02 11.85
C GLN A 6 11.63 -4.72 11.65
N SER A 7 10.90 -5.55 10.89
CA SER A 7 9.45 -5.35 10.67
C SER A 7 8.56 -5.69 11.87
N LEU A 8 9.09 -6.38 12.89
CA LEU A 8 8.39 -6.63 14.16
C LEU A 8 8.70 -5.59 15.25
N ASN A 9 9.86 -4.93 15.20
CA ASN A 9 10.32 -3.96 16.21
C ASN A 9 9.53 -2.63 16.18
N PHE A 10 8.57 -2.47 15.25
CA PHE A 10 7.58 -1.38 15.27
C PHE A 10 6.32 -1.68 16.12
N LEU A 11 6.12 -2.92 16.58
CA LEU A 11 4.96 -3.34 17.40
C LEU A 11 5.32 -3.71 18.84
N PHE A 12 6.58 -4.04 19.10
CA PHE A 12 7.07 -4.42 20.43
C PHE A 12 8.15 -3.46 20.91
N ASP A 13 8.02 -3.01 22.16
CA ASP A 13 8.99 -2.16 22.82
C ASP A 13 9.96 -3.03 23.61
N GLU A 14 11.18 -3.22 23.10
CA GLU A 14 12.22 -4.02 23.76
C GLU A 14 12.64 -3.44 25.13
N ALA A 15 12.27 -2.19 25.45
CA ALA A 15 12.47 -1.57 26.76
C ALA A 15 11.47 -2.04 27.82
N PHE A 16 10.41 -2.80 27.47
CA PHE A 16 9.33 -3.16 28.40
C PHE A 16 9.82 -4.03 29.58
N PHE A 17 10.76 -4.95 29.34
CA PHE A 17 11.26 -5.90 30.35
C PHE A 17 12.79 -5.84 30.59
N SER A 18 13.57 -5.21 29.70
CA SER A 18 15.02 -5.01 29.92
C SER A 18 15.35 -4.06 31.08
N ALA A 19 14.33 -3.44 31.69
CA ALA A 19 14.41 -2.64 32.92
C ALA A 19 13.87 -3.36 34.18
N MET A 20 13.79 -4.71 34.18
CA MET A 20 13.53 -5.53 35.37
C MET A 20 14.83 -5.79 36.15
N PRO A 21 15.04 -5.20 37.35
CA PRO A 21 15.92 -5.81 38.34
C PRO A 21 15.29 -7.10 38.88
N GLU A 22 16.11 -7.98 39.47
CA GLU A 22 15.63 -9.20 40.14
C GLU A 22 14.56 -8.87 41.20
N ALA A 23 13.55 -9.73 41.33
CA ALA A 23 12.48 -9.53 42.31
C ALA A 23 13.08 -9.55 43.73
N PRO A 24 12.86 -8.51 44.56
CA PRO A 24 13.31 -8.53 45.94
C PRO A 24 12.61 -9.64 46.71
N ALA A 25 13.30 -10.21 47.70
CA ALA A 25 12.68 -11.11 48.66
C ALA A 25 11.49 -10.42 49.37
N PRO A 26 10.47 -11.18 49.81
CA PRO A 26 9.34 -10.60 50.53
C PRO A 26 9.79 -10.12 51.92
N GLU A 27 10.14 -8.84 52.00
CA GLU A 27 10.23 -8.14 53.28
C GLU A 27 8.83 -8.09 53.93
N PRO A 28 8.74 -8.19 55.28
CA PRO A 28 7.45 -8.18 55.96
C PRO A 28 6.72 -6.86 55.68
N ALA A 29 5.39 -6.93 55.57
CA ALA A 29 4.56 -5.80 55.19
C ALA A 29 4.78 -4.60 56.13
N ALA A 30 5.52 -3.60 55.66
CA ALA A 30 5.46 -2.25 56.20
C ALA A 30 4.09 -1.67 55.86
N GLU A 31 3.46 -1.02 56.83
CA GLU A 31 2.13 -0.43 56.70
C GLU A 31 2.18 0.87 55.88
N GLU A 32 2.49 0.78 54.57
CA GLU A 32 1.96 1.77 53.63
C GLU A 32 0.44 1.60 53.63
N GLU A 33 -0.27 2.66 54.05
CA GLU A 33 -1.72 2.67 54.13
C GLU A 33 -2.34 2.19 52.82
N ALA A 34 -3.30 1.28 52.90
CA ALA A 34 -4.06 0.86 51.72
C ALA A 34 -4.89 2.06 51.21
N GLU A 35 -4.35 2.82 50.24
CA GLU A 35 -5.16 3.76 49.46
C GLU A 35 -6.42 3.01 48.99
N PRO A 36 -7.63 3.49 49.35
CA PRO A 36 -8.84 2.70 49.19
C PRO A 36 -9.11 2.36 47.73
N GLU A 37 -9.88 1.28 47.51
CA GLU A 37 -10.34 0.90 46.18
C GLU A 37 -10.89 2.12 45.44
N LEU A 38 -10.40 2.32 44.22
CA LEU A 38 -10.37 3.65 43.60
C LEU A 38 -11.74 3.99 42.98
N VAL A 39 -12.69 4.34 43.84
CA VAL A 39 -14.05 4.80 43.48
C VAL A 39 -13.92 5.97 42.52
N ILE A 40 -14.26 5.70 41.25
CA ILE A 40 -14.02 6.61 40.13
C ILE A 40 -14.78 7.92 40.32
N ASP A 41 -16.02 7.86 40.80
CA ASP A 41 -16.93 8.99 41.02
C ASP A 41 -16.32 10.14 41.83
N GLY A 42 -15.59 9.81 42.91
CA GLY A 42 -14.94 10.81 43.77
C GLY A 42 -13.77 11.52 43.09
N LEU A 43 -13.09 10.85 42.15
CA LEU A 43 -12.03 11.45 41.36
C LEU A 43 -12.57 12.20 40.14
N GLU A 44 -13.61 11.70 39.47
CA GLU A 44 -14.22 12.40 38.33
C GLU A 44 -14.85 13.71 38.76
N ALA A 45 -15.69 13.73 39.81
CA ALA A 45 -16.28 14.97 40.29
C ALA A 45 -15.22 15.99 40.76
N SER A 46 -14.17 15.56 41.47
CA SER A 46 -13.16 16.49 42.01
C SER A 46 -12.14 16.98 40.97
N VAL A 47 -11.76 16.15 39.99
CA VAL A 47 -10.84 16.53 38.91
C VAL A 47 -11.55 17.28 37.79
N LEU A 48 -12.81 16.94 37.46
CA LEU A 48 -13.59 17.66 36.44
C LEU A 48 -14.17 18.97 36.97
N ASN A 49 -14.68 19.05 38.20
CA ASN A 49 -15.12 20.34 38.76
C ASN A 49 -13.92 21.23 39.20
N GLY A 50 -12.75 20.64 39.42
CA GLY A 50 -11.48 21.36 39.55
C GLY A 50 -10.98 21.97 38.23
N ILE A 51 -11.57 21.60 37.10
CA ILE A 51 -11.42 22.27 35.81
C ILE A 51 -12.62 23.24 35.69
N GLY A 52 -12.35 24.54 35.77
CA GLY A 52 -13.38 25.59 35.86
C GLY A 52 -14.17 25.81 34.57
N THR A 53 -14.99 24.83 34.16
CA THR A 53 -15.87 24.88 32.98
C THR A 53 -17.18 24.13 33.26
N ALA A 54 -18.06 24.71 34.08
CA ALA A 54 -19.39 24.14 34.34
C ALA A 54 -20.28 24.13 33.09
N ASP A 55 -20.08 25.08 32.18
CA ASP A 55 -21.06 25.47 31.16
C ASP A 55 -20.93 24.75 29.79
N THR A 56 -20.25 23.60 29.71
CA THR A 56 -20.05 22.87 28.43
C THR A 56 -20.27 21.35 28.48
N PHE A 57 -20.75 20.79 29.60
CA PHE A 57 -20.82 19.34 29.81
C PHE A 57 -22.19 18.66 29.53
N THR A 58 -23.13 19.36 28.90
CA THR A 58 -24.54 18.89 28.75
C THR A 58 -24.84 18.01 27.52
N GLU A 59 -23.90 17.80 26.57
CA GLU A 59 -24.18 17.06 25.32
C GLU A 59 -23.40 15.75 25.11
N MET A 60 -22.49 15.34 26.01
CA MET A 60 -21.93 13.99 25.92
C MET A 60 -22.89 12.97 26.54
N PRO A 61 -23.33 11.93 25.80
CA PRO A 61 -24.21 10.90 26.35
C PRO A 61 -23.41 9.97 27.26
N ASP A 62 -23.36 10.36 28.53
CA ASP A 62 -22.64 9.60 29.54
C ASP A 62 -23.26 8.21 29.76
N PHE A 63 -22.58 7.37 30.52
CA PHE A 63 -23.16 6.12 31.00
C PHE A 63 -24.30 6.41 31.97
N ARG A 64 -25.43 5.73 31.78
CA ARG A 64 -26.48 5.64 32.80
C ARG A 64 -25.93 4.88 34.02
N PRO A 65 -26.53 5.05 35.22
CA PRO A 65 -26.12 4.27 36.40
C PRO A 65 -26.11 2.75 36.17
N ASP A 66 -27.11 2.22 35.46
CA ASP A 66 -27.22 0.80 35.09
C ASP A 66 -26.23 0.35 34.00
N GLU A 67 -25.69 1.28 33.21
CA GLU A 67 -24.60 1.02 32.27
C GLU A 67 -23.23 1.07 32.98
N MET A 68 -23.04 1.97 33.95
CA MET A 68 -21.79 2.02 34.76
C MET A 68 -21.64 0.78 35.63
N GLU A 69 -22.68 0.40 36.37
CA GLU A 69 -22.68 -0.79 37.22
C GLU A 69 -22.24 -2.05 36.43
N LYS A 70 -22.76 -2.20 35.20
CA LYS A 70 -22.32 -3.26 34.28
C LYS A 70 -20.88 -3.08 33.79
N LEU A 71 -20.46 -1.86 33.45
CA LEU A 71 -19.10 -1.59 32.96
C LEU A 71 -18.00 -1.74 34.02
N HIS A 72 -18.30 -1.53 35.30
CA HIS A 72 -17.36 -1.84 36.39
C HIS A 72 -17.11 -3.35 36.53
N LEU A 73 -18.10 -4.19 36.18
CA LEU A 73 -17.99 -5.65 36.17
C LEU A 73 -17.32 -6.19 34.90
N ILE A 74 -17.44 -5.49 33.76
CA ILE A 74 -16.91 -5.92 32.46
C ILE A 74 -15.42 -5.52 32.34
N ASN A 75 -14.52 -6.49 32.53
CA ASN A 75 -13.08 -6.30 32.44
C ASN A 75 -12.40 -7.44 31.66
N SER A 76 -11.07 -7.52 31.68
CA SER A 76 -10.34 -8.54 30.93
C SER A 76 -10.64 -9.99 31.32
N TYR A 77 -11.11 -10.29 32.53
CA TYR A 77 -11.54 -11.66 32.90
C TYR A 77 -12.78 -12.12 32.13
N SER A 78 -13.67 -11.18 31.76
CA SER A 78 -14.83 -11.45 30.91
C SER A 78 -14.47 -11.93 29.50
N TYR A 79 -13.19 -11.90 29.10
CA TYR A 79 -12.71 -12.27 27.76
C TYR A 79 -13.25 -13.60 27.25
N SER A 80 -13.12 -14.68 28.04
CA SER A 80 -13.56 -16.00 27.58
C SER A 80 -15.08 -16.14 27.54
N HIS A 81 -15.83 -15.34 28.32
CA HIS A 81 -17.26 -15.20 28.11
C HIS A 81 -17.55 -14.57 26.75
N PHE A 82 -17.01 -13.38 26.46
CA PHE A 82 -17.29 -12.65 25.21
C PHE A 82 -16.88 -13.39 23.94
N MET A 83 -15.79 -14.18 23.98
CA MET A 83 -15.26 -14.85 22.78
C MET A 83 -15.72 -16.30 22.59
N PHE A 84 -16.12 -17.01 23.66
CA PHE A 84 -16.47 -18.44 23.58
C PHE A 84 -17.90 -18.76 24.04
N SER A 85 -18.57 -17.89 24.81
CA SER A 85 -19.98 -18.08 25.15
C SER A 85 -20.88 -17.85 23.94
N LYS A 86 -21.85 -18.75 23.74
CA LYS A 86 -22.94 -18.56 22.76
C LYS A 86 -24.01 -17.57 23.26
N ALA A 87 -23.97 -17.20 24.53
CA ALA A 87 -25.04 -16.44 25.20
C ALA A 87 -24.80 -14.92 25.25
N CYS A 88 -23.61 -14.42 24.87
CA CYS A 88 -23.31 -12.99 24.95
C CYS A 88 -24.29 -12.16 24.11
N GLU A 89 -25.08 -11.31 24.77
CA GLU A 89 -26.27 -10.69 24.22
C GLU A 89 -25.94 -9.50 23.30
N PHE A 90 -26.95 -9.01 22.57
CA PHE A 90 -26.78 -7.86 21.68
C PHE A 90 -26.41 -6.59 22.45
N ASP A 91 -27.02 -6.39 23.61
CA ASP A 91 -26.89 -5.18 24.43
C ASP A 91 -25.51 -5.06 25.08
N GLU A 92 -24.87 -6.18 25.45
CA GLU A 92 -23.49 -6.18 25.97
C GLU A 92 -22.49 -5.69 24.91
N LYS A 93 -22.68 -6.10 23.66
CA LYS A 93 -21.85 -5.68 22.52
C LYS A 93 -22.12 -4.22 22.13
N ALA A 94 -23.36 -3.76 22.27
CA ALA A 94 -23.70 -2.34 22.13
C ALA A 94 -23.06 -1.49 23.25
N LEU A 95 -23.07 -1.97 24.49
CA LEU A 95 -22.44 -1.33 25.64
C LEU A 95 -20.92 -1.22 25.48
N LEU A 96 -20.23 -2.28 25.03
CA LEU A 96 -18.80 -2.22 24.69
C LEU A 96 -18.50 -1.16 23.61
N TYR A 97 -19.35 -1.04 22.58
CA TYR A 97 -19.19 -0.05 21.53
C TYR A 97 -19.40 1.39 22.04
N LYS A 98 -20.38 1.61 22.93
CA LYS A 98 -20.55 2.90 23.65
C LYS A 98 -19.32 3.19 24.51
N ALA A 99 -18.90 2.23 25.32
CA ALA A 99 -17.80 2.39 26.28
C ALA A 99 -16.49 2.77 25.61
N ARG A 100 -16.10 2.08 24.53
CA ARG A 100 -14.92 2.44 23.74
C ARG A 100 -14.97 3.90 23.26
N ARG A 101 -16.11 4.38 22.76
CA ARG A 101 -16.26 5.77 22.29
C ARG A 101 -16.17 6.80 23.43
N VAL A 102 -16.75 6.50 24.59
CA VAL A 102 -16.70 7.40 25.76
C VAL A 102 -15.28 7.45 26.33
N TYR A 103 -14.62 6.30 26.52
CA TYR A 103 -13.24 6.27 27.02
C TYR A 103 -12.21 6.84 26.02
N GLU A 104 -12.38 6.65 24.70
CA GLU A 104 -11.54 7.32 23.68
C GLU A 104 -11.63 8.85 23.83
N ALA A 105 -12.81 9.40 24.11
CA ALA A 105 -13.02 10.84 24.29
C ALA A 105 -12.53 11.38 25.66
N ARG A 106 -12.86 10.70 26.77
CA ARG A 106 -12.36 11.02 28.12
C ARG A 106 -10.82 11.05 28.14
N LEU A 107 -10.17 10.11 27.43
CA LEU A 107 -8.71 10.06 27.27
C LEU A 107 -8.16 11.28 26.48
N GLU A 108 -8.78 11.67 25.37
CA GLU A 108 -8.34 12.80 24.55
C GLU A 108 -8.41 14.12 25.34
N GLN A 109 -9.49 14.33 26.10
CA GLN A 109 -9.65 15.49 27.00
C GLN A 109 -8.56 15.52 28.08
N ALA A 110 -8.31 14.41 28.77
CA ALA A 110 -7.32 14.33 29.83
C ALA A 110 -5.89 14.56 29.32
N ILE A 111 -5.54 13.99 28.15
CA ILE A 111 -4.24 14.25 27.50
C ILE A 111 -4.12 15.73 27.07
N LYS A 112 -5.20 16.36 26.59
CA LYS A 112 -5.21 17.80 26.27
C LYS A 112 -4.92 18.65 27.51
N LYS A 113 -5.61 18.43 28.64
CA LYS A 113 -5.36 19.20 29.88
C LYS A 113 -3.95 18.95 30.43
N ARG A 114 -3.43 17.72 30.35
CA ARG A 114 -2.06 17.43 30.82
C ARG A 114 -1.01 18.20 30.00
N LYS A 115 -1.17 18.30 28.67
CA LYS A 115 -0.32 19.14 27.81
C LYS A 115 -0.41 20.63 28.12
N SER A 116 -1.59 21.13 28.49
CA SER A 116 -1.78 22.51 28.96
C SER A 116 -0.95 22.77 30.22
N MET A 117 -1.08 21.91 31.23
CA MET A 117 -0.32 22.01 32.48
C MET A 117 1.20 21.84 32.25
N GLU A 118 1.61 20.95 31.33
CA GLU A 118 3.00 20.80 30.88
C GLU A 118 3.55 22.02 30.11
N SER A 119 2.73 23.00 29.73
CA SER A 119 3.14 24.31 29.19
C SER A 119 3.11 25.39 30.27
N GLU A 120 1.98 25.49 30.99
CA GLU A 120 1.77 26.41 32.12
C GLU A 120 2.92 26.31 33.15
N ALA A 121 3.38 25.08 33.46
CA ALA A 121 4.48 24.82 34.39
C ALA A 121 5.90 25.01 33.81
N LYS A 122 6.06 25.21 32.49
CA LYS A 122 7.33 25.64 31.86
C LYS A 122 7.46 27.15 31.84
N GLU A 123 6.34 27.85 31.67
CA GLU A 123 6.27 29.31 31.63
C GLU A 123 6.37 29.90 33.05
N ASP A 124 5.68 29.32 34.03
CA ASP A 124 5.83 29.69 35.44
C ASP A 124 5.93 28.43 36.35
N PRO A 125 7.15 28.07 36.82
CA PRO A 125 7.35 26.97 37.74
C PRO A 125 6.55 27.06 39.05
N LYS A 126 6.06 28.23 39.45
CA LYS A 126 5.23 28.42 40.66
C LYS A 126 3.76 28.02 40.45
N LYS A 127 3.27 27.99 39.20
CA LYS A 127 1.92 27.52 38.87
C LYS A 127 1.82 25.99 38.81
N ARG A 128 2.96 25.29 38.87
CA ARG A 128 3.01 23.83 38.85
C ARG A 128 2.29 23.25 40.07
N ASN A 129 1.29 22.40 39.84
CA ASN A 129 0.54 21.70 40.88
C ASN A 129 0.80 20.19 40.80
N PRO A 130 1.80 19.64 41.55
CA PRO A 130 2.13 18.23 41.50
C PRO A 130 1.00 17.29 41.93
N LYS A 131 0.08 17.76 42.80
CA LYS A 131 -1.07 16.97 43.26
C LYS A 131 -2.05 16.76 42.10
N LEU A 132 -2.37 17.82 41.36
CA LEU A 132 -3.24 17.74 40.18
C LEU A 132 -2.56 17.02 39.00
N GLU A 133 -1.24 17.17 38.82
CA GLU A 133 -0.48 16.37 37.84
C GLU A 133 -0.60 14.86 38.10
N GLU A 134 -0.41 14.41 39.35
CA GLU A 134 -0.51 12.99 39.68
C GLU A 134 -1.97 12.50 39.69
N GLN A 135 -2.95 13.31 40.08
CA GLN A 135 -4.38 12.99 39.90
C GLN A 135 -4.73 12.78 38.42
N LEU A 136 -4.30 13.68 37.54
CA LEU A 136 -4.53 13.57 36.10
C LEU A 136 -3.75 12.38 35.48
N ARG A 137 -2.57 12.05 36.02
CA ARG A 137 -1.82 10.84 35.66
C ARG A 137 -2.52 9.55 36.11
N ARG A 138 -3.12 9.52 37.30
CA ARG A 138 -3.96 8.42 37.80
C ARG A 138 -5.19 8.23 36.89
N TYR A 139 -5.83 9.32 36.46
CA TYR A 139 -6.97 9.29 35.54
C TYR A 139 -6.61 8.79 34.13
N ILE A 140 -5.55 9.33 33.51
CA ILE A 140 -5.10 8.87 32.18
C ILE A 140 -4.67 7.40 32.23
N TYR A 141 -4.08 6.95 33.35
CA TYR A 141 -3.77 5.53 33.57
C TYR A 141 -5.04 4.66 33.56
N SER A 142 -6.05 4.98 34.37
CA SER A 142 -7.28 4.17 34.44
C SER A 142 -8.06 4.17 33.12
N THR A 143 -8.10 5.29 32.40
CA THR A 143 -8.76 5.32 31.07
C THR A 143 -8.02 4.45 30.05
N TYR A 144 -6.68 4.37 30.08
CA TYR A 144 -5.94 3.43 29.23
C TYR A 144 -6.18 1.96 29.61
N ILE A 145 -6.37 1.63 30.89
CA ILE A 145 -6.73 0.27 31.33
C ILE A 145 -8.13 -0.11 30.81
N GLN A 146 -9.13 0.76 30.97
CA GLN A 146 -10.48 0.53 30.46
C GLN A 146 -10.54 0.45 28.92
N LEU A 147 -9.70 1.21 28.21
CA LEU A 147 -9.51 1.04 26.76
C LEU A 147 -8.80 -0.27 26.41
N GLY A 148 -7.89 -0.75 27.25
CA GLY A 148 -7.29 -2.07 27.10
C GLY A 148 -8.34 -3.18 27.15
N HIS A 149 -9.20 -3.16 28.17
CA HIS A 149 -10.27 -4.16 28.38
C HIS A 149 -11.31 -4.08 27.26
N THR A 150 -11.92 -2.92 27.04
CA THR A 150 -13.00 -2.78 26.04
C THR A 150 -12.55 -3.13 24.61
N ASN A 151 -11.30 -2.82 24.23
CA ASN A 151 -10.76 -3.25 22.94
C ASN A 151 -10.40 -4.75 22.91
N LEU A 152 -10.02 -5.38 24.02
CA LEU A 152 -9.79 -6.83 24.08
C LEU A 152 -11.10 -7.59 23.84
N LEU A 153 -12.16 -7.21 24.56
CA LEU A 153 -13.48 -7.83 24.47
C LEU A 153 -14.16 -7.58 23.11
N ALA A 154 -13.85 -6.46 22.46
CA ALA A 154 -14.26 -6.16 21.09
C ALA A 154 -13.40 -6.83 19.99
N GLY A 155 -12.34 -7.58 20.36
CA GLY A 155 -11.44 -8.25 19.40
C GLY A 155 -10.48 -7.32 18.64
N ASP A 156 -10.29 -6.07 19.09
CA ASP A 156 -9.36 -5.09 18.50
C ASP A 156 -7.97 -5.23 19.18
N TRP A 157 -7.30 -6.34 18.87
CA TRP A 157 -6.05 -6.77 19.51
C TRP A 157 -4.94 -5.72 19.46
N THR A 158 -4.86 -4.93 18.38
CA THR A 158 -3.79 -3.93 18.19
C THR A 158 -4.02 -2.71 19.08
N LYS A 159 -5.26 -2.20 19.16
CA LYS A 159 -5.59 -1.09 20.07
C LYS A 159 -5.57 -1.53 21.53
N SER A 160 -5.99 -2.75 21.83
CA SER A 160 -5.89 -3.34 23.18
C SER A 160 -4.42 -3.43 23.65
N MET A 161 -3.53 -4.02 22.85
CA MET A 161 -2.09 -4.11 23.17
C MET A 161 -1.46 -2.71 23.34
N PHE A 162 -1.79 -1.77 22.44
CA PHE A 162 -1.31 -0.39 22.54
C PHE A 162 -1.76 0.30 23.83
N ALA A 163 -3.03 0.13 24.22
CA ALA A 163 -3.58 0.75 25.44
C ALA A 163 -2.90 0.22 26.71
N TYR A 164 -2.73 -1.10 26.86
CA TYR A 164 -1.99 -1.67 27.98
C TYR A 164 -0.53 -1.22 28.02
N GLN A 165 0.16 -1.21 26.87
CA GLN A 165 1.55 -0.71 26.82
C GLN A 165 1.66 0.79 27.11
N ARG A 166 0.59 1.58 26.95
CA ARG A 166 0.55 2.99 27.38
C ARG A 166 0.28 3.12 28.88
N ALA A 167 -0.65 2.34 29.44
CA ALA A 167 -0.87 2.27 30.89
C ALA A 167 0.39 1.85 31.65
N PHE A 168 1.05 0.77 31.21
CA PHE A 168 2.31 0.30 31.81
C PHE A 168 3.39 1.38 31.81
N ARG A 169 3.68 2.01 30.65
CA ARG A 169 4.68 3.10 30.58
C ARG A 169 4.33 4.31 31.47
N LEU A 170 3.04 4.57 31.74
CA LEU A 170 2.61 5.70 32.56
C LEU A 170 2.79 5.49 34.07
N ARG A 171 2.42 4.31 34.60
CA ARG A 171 2.59 3.96 36.03
C ARG A 171 3.05 2.50 36.20
N PRO A 172 4.32 2.16 35.89
CA PRO A 172 4.79 0.76 35.82
C PRO A 172 4.58 -0.05 37.12
N ARG A 173 4.77 0.58 38.29
CA ARG A 173 4.54 -0.08 39.60
C ARG A 173 3.08 -0.49 39.80
N HIS A 174 2.13 0.34 39.36
CA HIS A 174 0.70 0.07 39.53
C HIS A 174 0.18 -0.92 38.50
N PHE A 175 0.69 -0.88 37.25
CA PHE A 175 0.37 -1.90 36.26
C PHE A 175 0.84 -3.30 36.69
N ARG A 176 1.96 -3.40 37.41
CA ARG A 176 2.43 -4.67 38.00
C ARG A 176 1.53 -5.20 39.12
N THR A 177 0.57 -4.43 39.63
CA THR A 177 -0.45 -4.87 40.59
C THR A 177 -1.87 -4.87 39.99
N ASP A 178 -2.00 -4.46 38.71
CA ASP A 178 -3.26 -4.36 37.99
C ASP A 178 -3.62 -5.74 37.42
N ARG A 179 -4.36 -6.51 38.21
CA ARG A 179 -4.62 -7.93 37.93
C ARG A 179 -5.34 -8.14 36.58
N PRO A 180 -6.42 -7.40 36.25
CA PRO A 180 -7.07 -7.53 34.95
C PRO A 180 -6.18 -7.01 33.81
N GLY A 181 -5.40 -5.95 34.05
CA GLY A 181 -4.43 -5.41 33.09
C GLY A 181 -3.33 -6.42 32.71
N LEU A 182 -2.79 -7.15 33.69
CA LEU A 182 -1.83 -8.23 33.49
C LEU A 182 -2.43 -9.40 32.69
N PHE A 183 -3.66 -9.81 32.99
CA PHE A 183 -4.34 -10.86 32.22
C PHE A 183 -4.60 -10.42 30.78
N GLY A 184 -5.13 -9.21 30.60
CA GLY A 184 -5.43 -8.64 29.29
C GLY A 184 -4.20 -8.48 28.40
N ILE A 185 -3.10 -7.93 28.92
CA ILE A 185 -1.86 -7.81 28.14
C ILE A 185 -1.27 -9.20 27.85
N GLY A 186 -1.34 -10.14 28.81
CA GLY A 186 -0.94 -11.53 28.64
C GLY A 186 -1.68 -12.23 27.49
N ILE A 187 -2.99 -12.02 27.35
CA ILE A 187 -3.78 -12.50 26.20
C ILE A 187 -3.31 -11.86 24.89
N THR A 188 -3.07 -10.54 24.84
CA THR A 188 -2.59 -9.89 23.60
C THR A 188 -1.20 -10.41 23.19
N TYR A 189 -0.29 -10.62 24.14
CA TYR A 189 1.03 -11.20 23.88
C TYR A 189 0.93 -12.67 23.47
N PHE A 190 -0.01 -13.45 24.02
CA PHE A 190 -0.31 -14.81 23.56
C PHE A 190 -0.77 -14.82 22.09
N HIS A 191 -1.72 -13.94 21.73
CA HIS A 191 -2.25 -13.79 20.38
C HIS A 191 -1.15 -13.48 19.35
N PHE A 192 -0.28 -12.50 19.64
CA PHE A 192 0.84 -12.16 18.75
C PHE A 192 2.07 -13.09 18.86
N ARG A 193 2.01 -14.17 19.67
CA ARG A 193 3.11 -15.11 19.96
C ARG A 193 4.35 -14.49 20.61
N ALA A 194 4.21 -13.41 21.36
CA ALA A 194 5.26 -12.88 22.24
C ALA A 194 5.36 -13.73 23.52
N LEU A 195 5.74 -15.01 23.37
CA LEU A 195 5.58 -16.04 24.40
C LEU A 195 6.29 -15.73 25.74
N ASN A 196 7.49 -15.13 25.70
CA ASN A 196 8.22 -14.77 26.93
C ASN A 196 7.47 -13.68 27.71
N ALA A 197 7.05 -12.61 27.04
CA ALA A 197 6.27 -11.51 27.61
C ALA A 197 4.89 -11.96 28.12
N CYS A 198 4.27 -12.92 27.42
CA CYS A 198 3.05 -13.59 27.83
C CYS A 198 3.23 -14.40 29.13
N ILE A 199 4.30 -15.21 29.20
CA ILE A 199 4.64 -15.98 30.40
C ILE A 199 4.89 -15.03 31.57
N GLU A 200 5.70 -13.98 31.38
CA GLU A 200 6.04 -13.02 32.44
C GLU A 200 4.80 -12.32 33.02
N ALA A 201 3.88 -11.83 32.17
CA ALA A 201 2.62 -11.23 32.61
C ALA A 201 1.74 -12.22 33.40
N PHE A 202 1.60 -13.45 32.91
CA PHE A 202 0.79 -14.49 33.55
C PHE A 202 1.42 -15.06 34.83
N THR A 203 2.74 -15.21 34.91
CA THR A 203 3.41 -15.64 36.15
C THR A 203 3.46 -14.53 37.20
N THR A 204 3.54 -13.26 36.78
CA THR A 204 3.39 -12.11 37.69
C THR A 204 1.99 -12.11 38.31
N LEU A 205 0.94 -12.29 37.50
CA LEU A 205 -0.44 -12.38 37.99
C LEU A 205 -0.63 -13.51 39.01
N LEU A 206 -0.18 -14.73 38.69
CA LEU A 206 -0.27 -15.90 39.57
C LEU A 206 0.62 -15.82 40.82
N TYR A 207 1.58 -14.90 40.87
CA TYR A 207 2.39 -14.61 42.05
C TYR A 207 1.64 -13.68 43.01
N ILE A 208 0.89 -12.71 42.47
CA ILE A 208 0.08 -11.74 43.22
C ILE A 208 -1.18 -12.40 43.79
N GLU A 209 -1.86 -13.23 42.98
CA GLU A 209 -3.10 -13.90 43.35
C GLU A 209 -3.11 -15.33 42.82
N ARG A 210 -3.36 -16.29 43.72
CA ARG A 210 -3.31 -17.72 43.39
C ARG A 210 -4.69 -18.26 43.00
N ASP A 211 -5.70 -17.91 43.78
CA ASP A 211 -7.06 -18.46 43.70
C ASP A 211 -7.97 -17.51 42.90
N ILE A 212 -7.57 -17.20 41.67
CA ILE A 212 -8.26 -16.25 40.78
C ILE A 212 -9.16 -16.98 39.77
N GLU A 213 -10.33 -16.42 39.42
CA GLU A 213 -11.32 -17.05 38.53
C GLU A 213 -10.74 -17.56 37.18
N VAL A 214 -9.77 -16.82 36.62
CA VAL A 214 -9.11 -17.22 35.36
C VAL A 214 -7.86 -18.10 35.55
N ALA A 215 -7.56 -18.57 36.76
CA ALA A 215 -6.35 -19.35 37.06
C ALA A 215 -6.21 -20.59 36.14
N VAL A 216 -7.31 -21.30 35.91
CA VAL A 216 -7.36 -22.46 35.01
C VAL A 216 -7.00 -22.07 33.57
N GLU A 217 -7.53 -20.95 33.06
CA GLU A 217 -7.21 -20.45 31.72
C GLU A 217 -5.74 -19.97 31.64
N ILE A 218 -5.25 -19.26 32.65
CA ILE A 218 -3.84 -18.84 32.73
C ILE A 218 -2.93 -20.07 32.72
N HIS A 219 -3.24 -21.09 33.51
CA HIS A 219 -2.46 -22.34 33.54
C HIS A 219 -2.53 -23.12 32.22
N VAL A 220 -3.68 -23.16 31.53
CA VAL A 220 -3.76 -23.69 30.15
C VAL A 220 -2.84 -22.89 29.22
N ARG A 221 -2.93 -21.55 29.22
CA ARG A 221 -2.12 -20.67 28.34
C ARG A 221 -0.63 -20.76 28.62
N LEU A 222 -0.22 -20.81 29.90
CA LEU A 222 1.16 -21.07 30.31
C LEU A 222 1.63 -22.46 29.88
N GLY A 223 0.78 -23.48 30.03
CA GLY A 223 1.04 -24.82 29.54
C GLY A 223 1.38 -24.82 28.04
N ILE A 224 0.57 -24.13 27.24
CA ILE A 224 0.81 -23.98 25.79
C ILE A 224 2.09 -23.17 25.52
N ALA A 225 2.31 -22.05 26.22
CA ALA A 225 3.47 -21.19 25.99
C ALA A 225 4.80 -21.88 26.34
N PHE A 226 4.89 -22.52 27.51
CA PHE A 226 6.06 -23.32 27.89
C PHE A 226 6.28 -24.52 26.96
N LYS A 227 5.20 -25.17 26.49
CA LYS A 227 5.28 -26.25 25.50
C LYS A 227 5.87 -25.77 24.19
N CYS A 228 5.47 -24.60 23.70
CA CYS A 228 6.03 -23.98 22.48
C CYS A 228 7.48 -23.49 22.64
N LEU A 229 7.93 -23.19 23.87
CA LEU A 229 9.32 -22.89 24.19
C LEU A 229 10.17 -24.14 24.51
N GLY A 230 9.56 -25.33 24.55
CA GLY A 230 10.24 -26.60 24.83
C GLY A 230 10.45 -26.94 26.31
N ASN A 231 9.92 -26.13 27.24
CA ASN A 231 9.95 -26.48 28.67
C ASN A 231 8.76 -27.39 29.01
N ILE A 232 8.87 -28.64 28.55
CA ILE A 232 7.79 -29.64 28.65
C ILE A 232 7.40 -29.94 30.10
N ALA A 233 8.36 -29.94 31.04
CA ALA A 233 8.11 -30.22 32.45
C ALA A 233 7.24 -29.13 33.12
N LEU A 234 7.56 -27.84 32.91
CA LEU A 234 6.70 -26.75 33.38
C LEU A 234 5.36 -26.74 32.65
N ALA A 235 5.35 -27.02 31.35
CA ALA A 235 4.11 -27.12 30.58
C ALA A 235 3.16 -28.17 31.18
N ARG A 236 3.67 -29.38 31.45
CA ARG A 236 2.90 -30.45 32.08
C ARG A 236 2.45 -30.09 33.50
N GLN A 237 3.32 -29.45 34.30
CA GLN A 237 2.94 -28.98 35.64
C GLN A 237 1.77 -27.99 35.58
N HIS A 238 1.77 -27.04 34.64
CA HIS A 238 0.67 -26.10 34.48
C HIS A 238 -0.61 -26.78 33.95
N PHE A 239 -0.51 -27.73 33.01
CA PHE A 239 -1.69 -28.50 32.59
C PHE A 239 -2.27 -29.37 33.71
N HIS A 240 -1.46 -29.98 34.59
CA HIS A 240 -1.97 -30.68 35.78
C HIS A 240 -2.75 -29.74 36.69
N ARG A 241 -2.19 -28.58 37.05
CA ARG A 241 -2.91 -27.60 37.89
C ARG A 241 -4.24 -27.13 37.27
N ALA A 242 -4.33 -27.05 35.93
CA ALA A 242 -5.58 -26.74 35.23
C ALA A 242 -6.56 -27.93 35.09
N LEU A 243 -6.10 -29.16 35.33
CA LEU A 243 -6.95 -30.36 35.37
C LEU A 243 -7.49 -30.63 36.77
N ASP A 244 -6.62 -30.45 37.78
CA ASP A 244 -6.86 -30.73 39.19
C ASP A 244 -7.76 -29.66 39.85
N ASP A 245 -7.98 -28.52 39.18
CA ASP A 245 -8.91 -27.46 39.60
C ASP A 245 -10.38 -27.92 39.58
N ALA A 246 -11.21 -27.32 40.43
CA ALA A 246 -12.64 -27.53 40.42
C ALA A 246 -13.32 -26.89 39.20
N GLN A 247 -12.85 -25.72 38.74
CA GLN A 247 -13.45 -24.97 37.63
C GLN A 247 -13.11 -25.61 36.27
N ASP A 248 -13.97 -25.43 35.28
CA ASP A 248 -13.74 -25.86 33.90
C ASP A 248 -13.28 -24.68 33.04
N SER A 249 -12.26 -24.89 32.21
CA SER A 249 -11.75 -23.85 31.30
C SER A 249 -12.62 -23.71 30.06
N LEU A 250 -13.09 -22.48 29.80
CA LEU A 250 -13.80 -22.12 28.57
C LEU A 250 -12.91 -22.18 27.31
N LEU A 251 -11.58 -22.28 27.47
CA LEU A 251 -10.62 -22.41 26.37
C LEU A 251 -10.37 -23.88 25.97
N PHE A 252 -10.39 -24.80 26.94
CA PHE A 252 -10.17 -26.25 26.76
C PHE A 252 -10.93 -27.04 27.82
N SER A 253 -11.71 -28.02 27.39
CA SER A 253 -12.31 -29.01 28.30
C SER A 253 -11.24 -29.85 29.02
N LYS A 254 -11.57 -30.45 30.18
CA LYS A 254 -10.65 -31.32 30.93
C LYS A 254 -10.13 -32.52 30.11
N ALA A 255 -10.89 -32.96 29.10
CA ALA A 255 -10.44 -33.93 28.09
C ALA A 255 -9.26 -33.43 27.23
N GLU A 256 -9.31 -32.17 26.77
CA GLU A 256 -8.26 -31.53 25.97
C GLU A 256 -7.02 -31.23 26.82
N ILE A 257 -7.22 -30.83 28.08
CA ILE A 257 -6.14 -30.64 29.06
C ILE A 257 -5.42 -31.98 29.32
N ARG A 258 -6.16 -33.08 29.55
CA ARG A 258 -5.58 -34.44 29.65
C ARG A 258 -4.82 -34.85 28.39
N PHE A 259 -5.36 -34.59 27.20
CA PHE A 259 -4.65 -34.84 25.94
C PHE A 259 -3.32 -34.06 25.87
N HIS A 260 -3.28 -32.83 26.35
CA HIS A 260 -2.04 -32.04 26.44
C HIS A 260 -1.06 -32.54 27.51
N ILE A 261 -1.54 -33.07 28.66
CA ILE A 261 -0.70 -33.76 29.65
C ILE A 261 -0.06 -35.00 29.03
N ALA A 262 -0.85 -35.88 28.41
CA ALA A 262 -0.36 -37.10 27.75
C ALA A 262 0.69 -36.79 26.66
N HIS A 263 0.49 -35.70 25.90
CA HIS A 263 1.47 -35.21 24.92
C HIS A 263 2.74 -34.65 25.55
N CYS A 264 2.68 -34.06 26.76
CA CYS A 264 3.90 -33.66 27.47
C CYS A 264 4.63 -34.90 28.02
N THR A 265 3.92 -35.88 28.58
CA THR A 265 4.48 -37.17 29.02
C THR A 265 5.17 -37.95 27.88
N ASP A 266 4.63 -37.88 26.65
CA ASP A 266 5.27 -38.42 25.45
C ASP A 266 6.54 -37.66 25.06
N ALA A 267 6.50 -36.32 25.10
CA ALA A 267 7.66 -35.47 24.80
C ALA A 267 8.77 -35.54 25.88
N GLU A 268 8.43 -35.91 27.11
CA GLU A 268 9.38 -36.31 28.17
C GLU A 268 9.98 -37.72 27.97
N GLY A 269 9.51 -38.47 26.96
CA GLY A 269 10.01 -39.81 26.63
C GLY A 269 9.34 -40.96 27.40
N ASN A 270 8.37 -40.68 28.29
CA ASN A 270 7.63 -41.73 29.01
C ASN A 270 6.48 -42.29 28.15
N HIS A 271 6.85 -42.92 27.03
CA HIS A 271 5.92 -43.43 26.04
C HIS A 271 4.91 -44.45 26.60
N LYS A 272 5.26 -45.21 27.66
CA LYS A 272 4.33 -46.16 28.30
C LYS A 272 3.17 -45.46 29.00
N ALA A 273 3.46 -44.46 29.82
CA ALA A 273 2.42 -43.69 30.51
C ALA A 273 1.58 -42.87 29.50
N ALA A 274 2.22 -42.30 28.47
CA ALA A 274 1.51 -41.59 27.42
C ALA A 274 0.54 -42.50 26.62
N ILE A 275 0.95 -43.73 26.29
CA ILE A 275 0.07 -44.71 25.63
C ILE A 275 -1.16 -45.03 26.48
N GLU A 276 -1.01 -45.26 27.78
CA GLU A 276 -2.16 -45.59 28.63
C GLU A 276 -3.10 -44.39 28.82
N GLU A 277 -2.57 -43.17 29.04
CA GLU A 277 -3.41 -41.96 29.09
C GLU A 277 -4.17 -41.75 27.77
N TYR A 278 -3.51 -41.88 26.61
CA TYR A 278 -4.22 -41.79 25.33
C TYR A 278 -5.24 -42.93 25.13
N LYS A 279 -4.99 -44.15 25.64
CA LYS A 279 -5.96 -45.26 25.59
C LYS A 279 -7.13 -45.08 26.57
N GLN A 280 -6.95 -44.34 27.65
CA GLN A 280 -8.07 -43.89 28.49
C GLN A 280 -8.89 -42.80 27.78
N LEU A 281 -8.24 -41.86 27.09
CA LEU A 281 -8.90 -40.83 26.28
C LEU A 281 -9.63 -41.41 25.06
N GLU A 282 -9.12 -42.50 24.45
CA GLU A 282 -9.83 -43.31 23.43
C GLU A 282 -11.14 -43.90 23.98
N ARG A 283 -11.22 -44.20 25.29
CA ARG A 283 -12.41 -44.77 25.95
C ARG A 283 -13.39 -43.71 26.48
N ASP A 284 -13.03 -42.42 26.45
CA ASP A 284 -13.85 -41.36 27.03
C ASP A 284 -15.07 -41.05 26.13
N SER A 285 -16.28 -41.20 26.70
CA SER A 285 -17.54 -40.97 26.01
C SER A 285 -17.79 -39.52 25.57
N ALA A 286 -17.08 -38.54 26.16
CA ALA A 286 -17.08 -37.16 25.69
C ALA A 286 -16.22 -37.02 24.42
N ILE A 287 -14.99 -37.54 24.45
CA ILE A 287 -14.04 -37.47 23.33
C ILE A 287 -14.56 -38.23 22.11
N GLN A 288 -15.23 -39.38 22.31
CA GLN A 288 -15.86 -40.15 21.23
C GLN A 288 -16.98 -39.39 20.49
N ARG A 289 -17.51 -38.29 21.05
CA ARG A 289 -18.47 -37.40 20.37
C ARG A 289 -17.79 -36.25 19.60
N GLU A 290 -16.49 -36.06 19.78
CA GLU A 290 -15.72 -34.96 19.20
C GLU A 290 -14.65 -35.47 18.21
N PRO A 291 -15.00 -35.68 16.93
CA PRO A 291 -14.15 -36.40 15.98
C PRO A 291 -12.76 -35.77 15.77
N LYS A 292 -12.61 -34.44 15.98
CA LYS A 292 -11.31 -33.75 15.87
C LYS A 292 -10.38 -34.03 17.04
N ILE A 293 -10.92 -34.07 18.27
CA ILE A 293 -10.15 -34.47 19.46
C ILE A 293 -9.78 -35.95 19.34
N LEU A 294 -10.74 -36.78 18.95
CA LEU A 294 -10.54 -38.21 18.74
C LEU A 294 -9.46 -38.50 17.67
N ALA A 295 -9.48 -37.77 16.54
CA ALA A 295 -8.42 -37.85 15.53
C ALA A 295 -7.04 -37.48 16.08
N HIS A 296 -6.95 -36.51 17.00
CA HIS A 296 -5.71 -36.13 17.66
C HIS A 296 -5.20 -37.21 18.62
N VAL A 297 -6.09 -37.86 19.39
CA VAL A 297 -5.76 -39.00 20.25
C VAL A 297 -5.25 -40.17 19.41
N TYR A 298 -5.98 -40.60 18.37
CA TYR A 298 -5.55 -41.67 17.47
C TYR A 298 -4.23 -41.36 16.75
N ARG A 299 -4.04 -40.13 16.26
CA ARG A 299 -2.78 -39.73 15.60
C ARG A 299 -1.59 -39.83 16.57
N SER A 300 -1.80 -39.41 17.82
CA SER A 300 -0.77 -39.44 18.85
C SER A 300 -0.45 -40.87 19.30
N LEU A 301 -1.47 -41.71 19.49
CA LEU A 301 -1.35 -43.16 19.71
C LEU A 301 -0.52 -43.84 18.63
N GLY A 302 -0.85 -43.62 17.35
CA GLY A 302 -0.09 -44.17 16.23
C GLY A 302 1.39 -43.76 16.28
N TRP A 303 1.67 -42.48 16.50
CA TRP A 303 3.06 -41.98 16.50
C TRP A 303 3.90 -42.40 17.72
N VAL A 304 3.31 -42.48 18.92
CA VAL A 304 4.03 -42.95 20.12
C VAL A 304 4.19 -44.47 20.12
N THR A 305 3.19 -45.22 19.64
CA THR A 305 3.28 -46.68 19.45
C THR A 305 4.38 -47.02 18.44
N TYR A 306 4.52 -46.24 17.37
CA TYR A 306 5.57 -46.41 16.35
C TYR A 306 6.99 -46.15 16.88
N ARG A 307 7.17 -45.13 17.75
CA ARG A 307 8.45 -44.79 18.38
C ARG A 307 8.85 -45.72 19.53
N THR A 308 7.88 -46.37 20.18
CA THR A 308 8.14 -47.24 21.33
C THR A 308 9.01 -48.45 20.94
N PRO A 309 9.99 -48.88 21.77
CA PRO A 309 10.80 -50.06 21.48
C PRO A 309 9.97 -51.35 21.32
N THR A 310 10.32 -52.16 20.33
CA THR A 310 9.64 -53.42 19.98
C THR A 310 9.53 -54.40 21.14
N SER A 311 10.45 -54.33 22.12
CA SER A 311 10.45 -55.17 23.34
C SER A 311 9.22 -54.99 24.25
N ASN A 312 8.36 -54.00 23.97
CA ASN A 312 7.08 -53.79 24.65
C ASN A 312 5.89 -54.44 23.91
N PHE A 313 6.13 -55.13 22.79
CA PHE A 313 5.13 -55.79 21.96
C PHE A 313 5.54 -57.26 21.68
N PRO A 314 4.61 -58.17 21.35
CA PRO A 314 4.94 -59.57 21.10
C PRO A 314 5.89 -59.79 19.92
N ASN A 315 5.78 -58.98 18.88
CA ASN A 315 6.70 -58.89 17.75
C ASN A 315 6.53 -57.53 17.03
N ARG A 316 7.36 -57.25 16.03
CA ARG A 316 7.33 -55.99 15.28
C ARG A 316 6.09 -55.85 14.40
N ASP A 317 5.56 -56.94 13.88
CA ASP A 317 4.41 -56.91 12.97
C ASP A 317 3.10 -56.57 13.70
N ALA A 318 2.91 -57.10 14.91
CA ALA A 318 1.80 -56.73 15.80
C ALA A 318 1.85 -55.24 16.18
N GLN A 319 3.04 -54.72 16.50
CA GLN A 319 3.25 -53.29 16.76
C GLN A 319 2.88 -52.44 15.53
N LEU A 320 3.34 -52.83 14.34
CA LEU A 320 3.06 -52.14 13.09
C LEU A 320 1.57 -52.21 12.70
N ALA A 321 0.89 -53.32 12.98
CA ALA A 321 -0.56 -53.45 12.79
C ALA A 321 -1.35 -52.50 13.72
N GLU A 322 -0.95 -52.34 14.99
CA GLU A 322 -1.59 -51.40 15.91
C GLU A 322 -1.37 -49.94 15.46
N VAL A 323 -0.15 -49.59 15.00
CA VAL A 323 0.15 -48.29 14.39
C VAL A 323 -0.72 -48.02 13.15
N LYS A 324 -0.84 -49.01 12.25
CA LYS A 324 -1.67 -48.90 11.04
C LYS A 324 -3.14 -48.66 11.39
N ARG A 325 -3.68 -49.35 12.41
CA ARG A 325 -5.05 -49.14 12.91
C ARG A 325 -5.26 -47.69 13.35
N TYR A 326 -4.46 -47.20 14.28
CA TYR A 326 -4.65 -45.85 14.83
C TYR A 326 -4.50 -44.76 13.77
N LEU A 327 -3.51 -44.85 12.88
CA LEU A 327 -3.31 -43.82 11.86
C LEU A 327 -4.44 -43.78 10.82
N LEU A 328 -5.02 -44.93 10.45
CA LEU A 328 -6.21 -44.96 9.60
C LEU A 328 -7.45 -44.40 10.30
N GLN A 329 -7.65 -44.70 11.60
CA GLN A 329 -8.75 -44.08 12.37
C GLN A 329 -8.56 -42.56 12.54
N ALA A 330 -7.33 -42.08 12.68
CA ALA A 330 -7.01 -40.66 12.72
C ALA A 330 -7.29 -39.93 11.39
N ILE A 331 -7.07 -40.62 10.26
CA ILE A 331 -7.42 -40.12 8.92
C ILE A 331 -8.94 -40.14 8.72
N ASP A 332 -9.65 -41.19 9.15
CA ASP A 332 -11.10 -41.28 8.93
C ASP A 332 -11.88 -40.24 9.76
N ALA A 333 -11.43 -39.95 10.98
CA ALA A 333 -12.03 -38.98 11.89
C ALA A 333 -11.73 -37.51 11.53
N ASP A 334 -10.58 -37.20 10.91
CA ASP A 334 -10.26 -35.85 10.40
C ASP A 334 -9.53 -35.90 9.04
N LYS A 335 -10.32 -36.07 7.98
CA LYS A 335 -9.87 -36.22 6.58
C LYS A 335 -9.20 -34.97 6.00
N GLY A 336 -9.29 -33.82 6.66
CA GLY A 336 -8.58 -32.60 6.28
C GLY A 336 -7.20 -32.47 6.94
N ASN A 337 -6.73 -33.48 7.69
CA ASN A 337 -5.57 -33.31 8.56
C ASN A 337 -4.27 -33.89 7.97
N SER A 338 -3.50 -33.02 7.34
CA SER A 338 -2.14 -33.25 6.82
C SER A 338 -1.23 -34.11 7.70
N ARG A 339 -1.25 -33.90 9.02
CA ARG A 339 -0.37 -34.59 9.97
C ARG A 339 -0.71 -36.07 10.10
N SER A 340 -1.99 -36.42 9.96
CA SER A 340 -2.43 -37.82 9.95
C SER A 340 -1.87 -38.54 8.72
N TYR A 341 -1.88 -37.90 7.54
CA TYR A 341 -1.25 -38.41 6.32
C TYR A 341 0.29 -38.48 6.42
N TYR A 342 0.95 -37.47 7.00
CA TYR A 342 2.41 -37.48 7.23
C TYR A 342 2.85 -38.69 8.06
N TYR A 343 2.25 -38.93 9.23
CA TYR A 343 2.64 -40.07 10.06
C TYR A 343 2.30 -41.41 9.41
N PHE A 344 1.25 -41.47 8.58
CA PHE A 344 0.93 -42.66 7.79
C PHE A 344 1.97 -42.92 6.68
N GLY A 345 2.43 -41.88 5.98
CA GLY A 345 3.58 -41.96 5.06
C GLY A 345 4.87 -42.39 5.77
N ARG A 346 5.13 -41.89 6.99
CA ARG A 346 6.27 -42.34 7.83
C ARG A 346 6.18 -43.83 8.15
N TYR A 347 5.02 -44.32 8.56
CA TYR A 347 4.76 -45.74 8.78
C TYR A 347 5.07 -46.55 7.50
N LEU A 348 4.42 -46.23 6.38
CA LEU A 348 4.58 -46.93 5.10
C LEU A 348 6.04 -46.95 4.63
N SER A 349 6.79 -45.85 4.83
CA SER A 349 8.22 -45.74 4.47
C SER A 349 9.17 -46.68 5.24
N THR A 350 8.64 -47.50 6.14
CA THR A 350 9.38 -48.56 6.85
C THR A 350 8.75 -49.94 6.76
N THR A 351 7.57 -50.09 6.14
CA THR A 351 6.90 -51.39 5.95
C THR A 351 6.80 -51.80 4.49
N GLU A 352 6.57 -50.84 3.59
CA GLU A 352 6.47 -51.10 2.16
C GLU A 352 7.85 -51.13 1.51
N THR A 353 8.10 -52.14 0.66
CA THR A 353 9.32 -52.22 -0.16
C THR A 353 9.27 -51.29 -1.39
N LYS A 354 8.08 -50.76 -1.71
CA LYS A 354 7.84 -49.81 -2.80
C LYS A 354 7.62 -48.41 -2.22
N ASN A 355 8.49 -47.47 -2.59
CA ASN A 355 8.47 -46.10 -2.06
C ASN A 355 7.28 -45.25 -2.56
N ASP A 356 6.62 -45.68 -3.65
CA ASP A 356 5.58 -44.93 -4.36
C ASP A 356 4.34 -44.65 -3.48
N ILE A 357 3.95 -45.61 -2.62
CA ILE A 357 2.80 -45.48 -1.72
C ILE A 357 3.10 -44.45 -0.60
N PRO A 358 4.26 -44.50 0.10
CA PRO A 358 4.73 -43.39 0.93
C PRO A 358 4.69 -42.01 0.28
N PHE A 359 5.13 -41.85 -0.98
CA PHE A 359 5.08 -40.56 -1.68
C PHE A 359 3.65 -40.07 -1.88
N ALA A 360 2.70 -40.95 -2.22
CA ALA A 360 1.29 -40.57 -2.38
C ALA A 360 0.66 -40.04 -1.09
N GLU A 361 0.99 -40.63 0.08
CA GLU A 361 0.49 -40.14 1.37
C GLU A 361 1.20 -38.86 1.84
N TYR A 362 2.50 -38.67 1.54
CA TYR A 362 3.15 -37.38 1.76
C TYR A 362 2.62 -36.28 0.83
N GLY A 363 2.21 -36.60 -0.41
CA GLY A 363 1.51 -35.66 -1.29
C GLY A 363 0.24 -35.12 -0.65
N LYS A 364 -0.65 -36.01 -0.20
CA LYS A 364 -1.87 -35.64 0.55
C LYS A 364 -1.59 -34.85 1.83
N ALA A 365 -0.43 -35.03 2.44
CA ALA A 365 -0.03 -34.22 3.60
C ALA A 365 0.26 -32.76 3.21
N ILE A 366 0.86 -32.50 2.05
CA ILE A 366 1.13 -31.14 1.55
C ILE A 366 -0.16 -30.52 0.97
N ASP A 367 -0.96 -31.30 0.24
CA ASP A 367 -2.21 -30.85 -0.39
C ASP A 367 -3.24 -30.34 0.64
N ASN A 368 -3.29 -30.95 1.83
CA ASN A 368 -4.21 -30.55 2.92
C ASN A 368 -3.75 -29.31 3.71
N ASN A 369 -2.82 -28.53 3.18
CA ASN A 369 -2.47 -27.18 3.65
C ASN A 369 -1.82 -27.10 5.05
N ASP A 370 -1.11 -28.16 5.48
CA ASP A 370 -0.04 -28.02 6.48
C ASP A 370 1.29 -28.31 5.82
N HIS A 371 2.29 -27.50 6.14
CA HIS A 371 3.46 -27.32 5.28
C HIS A 371 4.74 -27.49 6.10
N ASP A 372 4.85 -28.66 6.73
CA ASP A 372 5.87 -28.97 7.72
C ASP A 372 7.24 -29.33 7.09
N ALA A 373 8.32 -28.92 7.73
CA ALA A 373 9.69 -29.20 7.30
C ALA A 373 10.01 -30.71 7.39
N ASP A 374 9.42 -31.40 8.38
CA ASP A 374 9.58 -32.84 8.59
C ASP A 374 9.00 -33.69 7.43
N THR A 375 7.95 -33.21 6.76
CA THR A 375 7.40 -33.84 5.54
C THR A 375 8.40 -33.77 4.39
N TRP A 376 8.92 -32.57 4.09
CA TRP A 376 9.93 -32.36 3.05
C TRP A 376 11.24 -33.11 3.34
N CYS A 377 11.68 -33.14 4.59
CA CYS A 377 12.84 -33.93 5.00
C CYS A 377 12.60 -35.44 4.80
N SER A 378 11.38 -35.93 5.03
CA SER A 378 11.04 -37.35 4.86
C SER A 378 10.94 -37.75 3.38
N ILE A 379 10.42 -36.87 2.53
CA ILE A 379 10.45 -36.98 1.06
C ILE A 379 11.91 -37.08 0.58
N GLY A 380 12.81 -36.22 1.06
CA GLY A 380 14.22 -36.25 0.70
C GLY A 380 14.95 -37.54 1.11
N VAL A 381 14.58 -38.13 2.26
CA VAL A 381 15.10 -39.44 2.68
C VAL A 381 14.62 -40.57 1.76
N LEU A 382 13.41 -40.49 1.19
CA LEU A 382 12.93 -41.47 0.20
C LEU A 382 13.68 -41.36 -1.13
N TYR A 383 13.82 -40.16 -1.70
CA TYR A 383 14.55 -39.97 -2.96
C TYR A 383 16.01 -40.47 -2.84
N ARG A 384 16.68 -40.19 -1.72
CA ARG A 384 18.04 -40.70 -1.46
C ARG A 384 18.09 -42.23 -1.38
N ARG A 385 17.05 -42.90 -0.89
CA ARG A 385 16.94 -44.37 -0.90
C ARG A 385 16.71 -44.94 -2.31
N GLN A 386 16.17 -44.16 -3.24
CA GLN A 386 16.03 -44.51 -4.65
C GLN A 386 17.30 -44.17 -5.48
N GLY A 387 18.33 -43.56 -4.88
CA GLY A 387 19.50 -43.03 -5.61
C GLY A 387 19.23 -41.72 -6.35
N GLN A 388 18.06 -41.09 -6.13
CA GLN A 388 17.68 -39.80 -6.70
C GLN A 388 18.25 -38.67 -5.83
N ASP A 389 19.58 -38.56 -5.81
CA ASP A 389 20.32 -37.68 -4.90
C ASP A 389 20.09 -36.18 -5.18
N ILE A 390 19.70 -35.79 -6.40
CA ILE A 390 19.33 -34.40 -6.74
C ILE A 390 17.95 -34.04 -6.16
N ASP A 391 16.95 -34.90 -6.33
CA ASP A 391 15.61 -34.70 -5.78
C ASP A 391 15.61 -34.78 -4.24
N ALA A 392 16.50 -35.61 -3.69
CA ALA A 392 16.82 -35.64 -2.26
C ALA A 392 17.42 -34.32 -1.78
N LEU A 393 18.46 -33.83 -2.44
CA LEU A 393 19.09 -32.53 -2.17
C LEU A 393 18.05 -31.43 -2.13
N GLN A 394 17.21 -31.34 -3.17
CA GLN A 394 16.19 -30.31 -3.24
C GLN A 394 15.15 -30.45 -2.13
N SER A 395 14.69 -31.67 -1.82
CA SER A 395 13.71 -31.90 -0.76
C SER A 395 14.25 -31.51 0.63
N PHE A 396 15.55 -31.70 0.89
CA PHE A 396 16.20 -31.16 2.08
C PHE A 396 16.29 -29.64 2.05
N VAL A 397 16.56 -29.02 0.88
CA VAL A 397 16.50 -27.57 0.72
C VAL A 397 15.08 -27.03 0.95
N CYS A 398 14.02 -27.67 0.46
CA CYS A 398 12.62 -27.34 0.77
C CYS A 398 12.37 -27.32 2.28
N ALA A 399 12.80 -28.36 3.00
CA ALA A 399 12.67 -28.44 4.46
C ALA A 399 13.39 -27.29 5.18
N LEU A 400 14.58 -26.91 4.71
CA LEU A 400 15.37 -25.79 5.26
C LEU A 400 14.82 -24.40 4.86
N LEU A 401 14.08 -24.29 3.75
CA LEU A 401 13.36 -23.08 3.36
C LEU A 401 12.03 -22.92 4.11
N VAL A 402 11.42 -24.00 4.63
CA VAL A 402 10.34 -23.92 5.63
C VAL A 402 10.90 -23.51 7.00
N ASN A 403 12.03 -24.09 7.40
CA ASN A 403 12.60 -23.91 8.74
C ASN A 403 14.14 -23.96 8.70
N ASP A 404 14.77 -22.78 8.77
CA ASP A 404 16.23 -22.58 8.67
C ASP A 404 17.03 -23.31 9.76
N LYS A 405 16.37 -23.66 10.87
CA LYS A 405 16.93 -24.37 12.02
C LYS A 405 16.56 -25.84 12.07
N HIS A 406 15.86 -26.38 11.07
CA HIS A 406 15.41 -27.79 11.08
C HIS A 406 16.59 -28.76 11.01
N SER A 407 17.03 -29.19 12.19
CA SER A 407 18.28 -29.89 12.43
C SER A 407 18.38 -31.24 11.70
N ALA A 408 17.26 -31.94 11.48
CA ALA A 408 17.22 -33.24 10.80
C ALA A 408 17.48 -33.14 9.29
N ALA A 409 16.94 -32.13 8.60
CA ALA A 409 17.29 -31.87 7.20
C ALA A 409 18.76 -31.44 7.06
N TRP A 410 19.28 -30.58 7.95
CA TRP A 410 20.71 -30.23 7.95
C TRP A 410 21.63 -31.45 8.11
N ALA A 411 21.27 -32.40 9.00
CA ALA A 411 22.02 -33.65 9.13
C ALA A 411 21.91 -34.52 7.87
N SER A 412 20.69 -34.69 7.34
CA SER A 412 20.42 -35.52 6.16
C SER A 412 21.13 -34.99 4.91
N LEU A 413 21.16 -33.67 4.74
CA LEU A 413 21.88 -32.93 3.71
C LEU A 413 23.41 -33.03 3.87
N GLY A 414 23.93 -33.00 5.10
CA GLY A 414 25.34 -33.26 5.38
C GLY A 414 25.76 -34.68 4.97
N ASN A 415 24.94 -35.69 5.31
CA ASN A 415 25.18 -37.08 4.88
C ASN A 415 25.14 -37.23 3.35
N LEU A 416 24.27 -36.49 2.67
CA LEU A 416 24.16 -36.50 1.22
C LEU A 416 25.41 -35.92 0.54
N TYR A 417 25.94 -34.80 1.04
CA TYR A 417 27.21 -34.24 0.56
C TYR A 417 28.43 -35.12 0.88
N GLU A 418 28.45 -35.77 2.04
CA GLU A 418 29.52 -36.67 2.45
C GLU A 418 29.60 -37.93 1.59
N ASN A 419 28.45 -38.51 1.20
CA ASN A 419 28.38 -39.61 0.24
C ASN A 419 29.00 -39.24 -1.13
N HIS A 420 28.92 -37.96 -1.52
CA HIS A 420 29.51 -37.42 -2.76
C HIS A 420 30.91 -36.82 -2.54
N LEU A 421 31.57 -37.15 -1.43
CA LEU A 421 32.93 -36.71 -1.06
C LEU A 421 33.09 -35.18 -0.93
N LYS A 422 32.00 -34.41 -0.83
CA LYS A 422 32.00 -32.95 -0.64
C LYS A 422 32.09 -32.60 0.85
N PHE A 423 33.24 -32.97 1.43
CA PHE A 423 33.52 -32.87 2.87
C PHE A 423 33.40 -31.45 3.46
N PRO A 424 33.80 -30.34 2.78
CA PRO A 424 33.63 -28.99 3.30
C PRO A 424 32.15 -28.60 3.47
N GLU A 425 31.32 -28.86 2.46
CA GLU A 425 29.87 -28.60 2.48
C GLU A 425 29.17 -29.49 3.51
N ALA A 426 29.52 -30.79 3.57
CA ALA A 426 29.01 -31.71 4.59
C ALA A 426 29.31 -31.20 6.01
N LEU A 427 30.55 -30.77 6.27
CA LEU A 427 30.98 -30.22 7.55
C LEU A 427 30.21 -28.94 7.92
N TYR A 428 29.93 -28.06 6.96
CA TYR A 428 29.08 -26.88 7.19
C TYR A 428 27.65 -27.27 7.58
N CYS A 429 27.04 -28.20 6.82
CA CYS A 429 25.70 -28.71 7.11
C CYS A 429 25.60 -29.36 8.50
N TYR A 430 26.59 -30.18 8.88
CA TYR A 430 26.62 -30.79 10.22
C TYR A 430 26.83 -29.76 11.34
N LYS A 431 27.66 -28.71 11.13
CA LYS A 431 27.78 -27.60 12.10
C LYS A 431 26.46 -26.86 12.28
N LYS A 432 25.73 -26.58 11.18
CA LYS A 432 24.37 -25.99 11.24
C LYS A 432 23.38 -26.91 11.95
N SER A 433 23.43 -28.22 11.69
CA SER A 433 22.59 -29.22 12.37
C SER A 433 22.80 -29.20 13.89
N ILE A 434 24.05 -29.24 14.36
CA ILE A 434 24.38 -29.20 15.80
C ILE A 434 23.95 -27.87 16.44
N ASN A 435 24.13 -26.73 15.75
CA ASN A 435 23.66 -25.44 16.24
C ASN A 435 22.12 -25.36 16.34
N GLY A 436 21.39 -26.10 15.49
CA GLY A 436 19.93 -26.23 15.56
C GLY A 436 19.43 -27.19 16.65
N ASN A 437 20.27 -28.12 17.14
CA ASN A 437 19.98 -28.95 18.30
C ASN A 437 21.28 -29.38 19.03
N PRO A 438 21.66 -28.71 20.14
CA PRO A 438 22.86 -29.05 20.90
C PRO A 438 22.90 -30.49 21.47
N SER A 439 21.73 -31.11 21.65
CA SER A 439 21.57 -32.48 22.14
C SER A 439 21.84 -33.56 21.07
N HIS A 440 22.42 -33.18 19.92
CA HIS A 440 22.75 -34.11 18.83
C HIS A 440 23.62 -35.30 19.27
N PRO A 441 23.43 -36.51 18.69
CA PRO A 441 24.19 -37.69 19.08
C PRO A 441 25.69 -37.54 18.92
N GLU A 442 26.42 -38.09 19.88
CA GLU A 442 27.88 -38.00 19.96
C GLU A 442 28.65 -38.48 18.72
N PRO A 443 28.19 -39.50 17.94
CA PRO A 443 28.81 -39.85 16.67
C PRO A 443 28.87 -38.70 15.66
N LEU A 444 27.87 -37.81 15.61
CA LEU A 444 27.87 -36.67 14.69
C LEU A 444 28.90 -35.61 15.11
N LYS A 445 28.99 -35.34 16.41
CA LYS A 445 30.00 -34.44 17.00
C LYS A 445 31.41 -34.95 16.72
N ARG A 446 31.65 -36.27 16.88
CA ARG A 446 32.92 -36.92 16.53
C ARG A 446 33.21 -36.89 15.03
N ARG A 447 32.21 -37.09 14.14
CA ARG A 447 32.41 -36.98 12.68
C ARG A 447 32.76 -35.55 12.27
N VAL A 448 32.12 -34.55 12.87
CA VAL A 448 32.43 -33.13 12.69
C VAL A 448 33.86 -32.78 13.13
N GLN A 449 34.36 -33.37 14.21
CA GLN A 449 35.78 -33.23 14.63
C GLN A 449 36.74 -33.93 13.67
N TYR A 450 36.42 -35.16 13.25
CA TYR A 450 37.21 -35.93 12.27
C TYR A 450 37.37 -35.17 10.95
N LEU A 451 36.26 -34.69 10.37
CA LEU A 451 36.28 -33.94 9.11
C LEU A 451 37.06 -32.63 9.22
N GLN A 452 36.96 -31.91 10.34
CA GLN A 452 37.77 -30.70 10.58
C GLN A 452 39.27 -30.99 10.53
N LYS A 453 39.72 -32.03 11.25
CA LYS A 453 41.13 -32.42 11.25
C LYS A 453 41.57 -32.93 9.89
N ALA A 454 40.82 -33.84 9.28
CA ALA A 454 41.19 -34.46 8.00
C ALA A 454 41.29 -33.45 6.84
N ILE A 455 40.43 -32.42 6.82
CA ILE A 455 40.50 -31.31 5.85
C ILE A 455 41.72 -30.41 6.12
N ALA A 456 42.03 -30.09 7.39
CA ALA A 456 43.19 -29.28 7.75
C ALA A 456 44.51 -29.98 7.38
N ASP A 457 44.65 -31.26 7.74
CA ASP A 457 45.86 -32.06 7.51
C ASP A 457 46.13 -32.31 6.01
N ASN A 458 45.11 -32.26 5.14
CA ASN A 458 45.21 -32.61 3.70
C ASN A 458 44.87 -31.46 2.74
N ALA A 459 44.89 -30.20 3.18
CA ALA A 459 44.47 -29.04 2.39
C ALA A 459 45.15 -28.95 1.00
N HIS A 460 46.45 -29.30 0.90
CA HIS A 460 47.19 -29.29 -0.38
C HIS A 460 46.82 -30.43 -1.35
N VAL A 461 46.21 -31.53 -0.86
CA VAL A 461 45.81 -32.68 -1.69
C VAL A 461 44.43 -32.46 -2.29
N LEU A 462 43.51 -31.87 -1.52
CA LEU A 462 42.16 -31.50 -1.98
C LEU A 462 42.21 -30.58 -3.22
N VAL A 463 43.11 -29.59 -3.23
CA VAL A 463 43.31 -28.66 -4.36
C VAL A 463 43.84 -29.35 -5.63
N ARG A 464 44.45 -30.55 -5.52
CA ARG A 464 45.02 -31.31 -6.65
C ARG A 464 44.13 -32.46 -7.14
N GLY A 465 42.84 -32.48 -6.77
CA GLY A 465 41.84 -33.33 -7.42
C GLY A 465 41.94 -34.84 -7.13
N LYS A 466 42.51 -35.24 -5.97
CA LYS A 466 42.51 -36.64 -5.50
C LYS A 466 41.79 -36.79 -4.15
N PRO A 467 40.44 -36.76 -4.13
CA PRO A 467 39.66 -36.84 -2.88
C PRO A 467 39.67 -38.23 -2.23
N GLU A 468 40.04 -39.27 -2.98
CA GLU A 468 39.96 -40.69 -2.59
C GLU A 468 40.79 -41.02 -1.33
N ALA A 469 41.85 -40.25 -1.05
CA ALA A 469 42.69 -40.42 0.14
C ALA A 469 41.94 -40.18 1.47
N LEU A 470 40.87 -39.37 1.47
CA LEU A 470 40.07 -39.07 2.66
C LEU A 470 38.99 -40.13 2.96
N ALA A 471 38.71 -41.03 2.00
CA ALA A 471 37.66 -42.04 2.11
C ALA A 471 38.08 -43.30 2.91
N GLN A 472 39.38 -43.47 3.22
CA GLN A 472 39.89 -44.68 3.85
C GLN A 472 39.71 -44.68 5.38
N HIS A 473 38.54 -45.10 5.86
CA HIS A 473 38.37 -45.52 7.26
C HIS A 473 37.42 -46.75 7.36
N PRO A 474 37.72 -47.80 8.16
CA PRO A 474 37.35 -49.18 7.78
C PRO A 474 35.93 -49.67 8.14
N GLN A 475 34.90 -48.82 8.10
CA GLN A 475 33.53 -49.19 8.51
C GLN A 475 32.39 -48.79 7.56
N HIS A 476 32.69 -48.22 6.39
CA HIS A 476 31.69 -48.01 5.33
C HIS A 476 32.02 -48.85 4.09
N PRO A 477 31.01 -49.43 3.40
CA PRO A 477 31.23 -50.12 2.14
C PRO A 477 31.80 -49.16 1.10
N GLN A 478 32.56 -49.68 0.13
CA GLN A 478 33.24 -48.83 -0.87
C GLN A 478 32.25 -47.89 -1.56
N PRO A 479 32.54 -46.56 -1.61
CA PRO A 479 31.66 -45.62 -2.28
C PRO A 479 31.61 -45.96 -3.77
N GLN A 480 30.40 -46.27 -4.25
CA GLN A 480 30.16 -46.42 -5.69
C GLN A 480 30.49 -45.10 -6.37
N LYS A 481 31.24 -45.15 -7.47
CA LYS A 481 31.74 -43.95 -8.15
C LYS A 481 30.53 -43.13 -8.65
N PRO A 482 30.28 -41.91 -8.13
CA PRO A 482 29.03 -41.21 -8.37
C PRO A 482 28.90 -40.86 -9.86
N THR A 483 27.76 -41.21 -10.45
CA THR A 483 27.45 -40.98 -11.87
C THR A 483 27.07 -39.54 -12.19
N LEU A 484 26.84 -38.71 -11.16
CA LEU A 484 26.53 -37.29 -11.26
C LEU A 484 27.15 -36.55 -10.06
N GLU A 485 27.74 -35.37 -10.27
CA GLU A 485 28.20 -34.53 -9.16
C GLU A 485 27.05 -33.70 -8.57
N LEU A 486 26.82 -33.78 -7.26
CA LEU A 486 25.93 -32.84 -6.56
C LEU A 486 26.44 -31.38 -6.68
N PRO A 487 25.58 -30.38 -6.94
CA PRO A 487 25.96 -28.97 -6.88
C PRO A 487 26.30 -28.58 -5.43
N ASN A 488 27.25 -27.65 -5.24
CA ASN A 488 27.63 -27.19 -3.90
C ASN A 488 26.47 -26.48 -3.18
N LEU A 489 26.49 -26.44 -1.86
CA LEU A 489 25.36 -26.01 -1.03
C LEU A 489 24.82 -24.61 -1.38
N GLU A 490 25.70 -23.66 -1.67
CA GLU A 490 25.31 -22.29 -2.07
C GLU A 490 24.51 -22.28 -3.37
N ARG A 491 24.92 -23.12 -4.33
CA ARG A 491 24.19 -23.32 -5.58
C ARG A 491 22.92 -24.15 -5.38
N ALA A 492 22.87 -25.09 -4.44
CA ALA A 492 21.66 -25.85 -4.13
C ALA A 492 20.52 -25.00 -3.54
N TRP A 493 20.80 -23.82 -2.98
CA TRP A 493 19.78 -22.82 -2.64
C TRP A 493 19.35 -21.94 -3.82
N GLN A 494 20.17 -21.87 -4.86
CA GLN A 494 19.93 -21.09 -6.08
C GLN A 494 19.17 -21.93 -7.12
N ASP A 495 19.58 -23.18 -7.31
CA ASP A 495 18.92 -24.17 -8.15
C ASP A 495 17.48 -24.38 -7.63
N GLY A 496 16.50 -23.98 -8.45
CA GLY A 496 15.09 -23.90 -8.04
C GLY A 496 14.41 -25.25 -7.91
N ILE A 497 13.46 -25.34 -6.96
CA ILE A 497 12.67 -26.55 -6.71
C ILE A 497 11.95 -27.01 -8.01
N PRO A 498 12.05 -28.30 -8.43
CA PRO A 498 11.39 -28.83 -9.62
C PRO A 498 9.92 -28.41 -9.74
N ASN A 499 9.51 -28.08 -10.97
CA ASN A 499 8.31 -27.29 -11.26
C ASN A 499 7.01 -27.80 -10.62
N ASP A 500 6.86 -29.10 -10.40
CA ASP A 500 5.66 -29.70 -9.82
C ASP A 500 5.56 -29.44 -8.31
N GLN A 501 6.68 -29.46 -7.59
CA GLN A 501 6.75 -29.14 -6.16
C GLN A 501 6.97 -27.65 -5.91
N GLY A 502 7.72 -26.96 -6.77
CA GLY A 502 8.08 -25.55 -6.63
C GLY A 502 6.89 -24.60 -6.69
N HIS A 503 5.85 -24.93 -7.48
CA HIS A 503 4.62 -24.13 -7.50
C HIS A 503 3.82 -24.26 -6.20
N LEU A 504 3.70 -25.48 -5.65
CA LEU A 504 3.00 -25.73 -4.39
C LEU A 504 3.78 -25.15 -3.19
N PHE A 505 5.12 -25.24 -3.21
CA PHE A 505 5.99 -24.56 -2.25
C PHE A 505 5.83 -23.03 -2.29
N LYS A 506 5.76 -22.45 -3.50
CA LYS A 506 5.36 -21.05 -3.72
C LYS A 506 3.84 -20.82 -3.61
N GLN A 507 3.06 -21.79 -3.11
CA GLN A 507 1.69 -21.64 -2.60
C GLN A 507 1.53 -21.92 -1.08
N VAL A 508 2.60 -22.32 -0.38
CA VAL A 508 2.68 -22.39 1.10
C VAL A 508 2.77 -21.01 1.76
N LEU A 509 3.90 -20.34 1.53
CA LEU A 509 4.44 -19.24 2.33
C LEU A 509 3.62 -17.90 2.32
N LYS A 510 2.44 -17.78 1.66
CA LYS A 510 1.54 -16.57 1.58
C LYS A 510 0.14 -16.82 2.04
N ALA A 511 -0.39 -18.04 1.95
CA ALA A 511 -1.39 -18.43 2.94
C ALA A 511 -0.83 -18.05 4.34
N GLN A 512 0.44 -18.40 4.54
CA GLN A 512 1.32 -17.94 5.61
C GLN A 512 1.58 -16.39 5.68
N ARG A 513 2.26 -15.70 4.73
CA ARG A 513 2.48 -14.20 4.78
C ARG A 513 1.19 -13.41 5.05
N PHE A 514 0.05 -13.87 4.50
CA PHE A 514 -1.24 -13.18 4.54
C PHE A 514 -2.00 -13.43 5.85
N LEU A 515 -2.10 -14.68 6.33
CA LEU A 515 -2.74 -14.96 7.63
C LEU A 515 -2.06 -14.20 8.78
N TYR A 516 -0.72 -14.09 8.79
CA TYR A 516 -0.04 -13.27 9.81
C TYR A 516 -0.54 -11.81 9.76
N ARG A 517 -0.53 -11.22 8.57
CA ARG A 517 -0.71 -9.77 8.37
C ARG A 517 -2.16 -9.29 8.41
N VAL A 518 -3.15 -10.18 8.26
CA VAL A 518 -4.56 -9.79 8.07
C VAL A 518 -5.44 -10.09 9.28
N THR A 519 -5.19 -11.16 10.03
CA THR A 519 -6.08 -11.61 11.13
C THR A 519 -5.40 -11.70 12.49
N GLY A 520 -4.06 -11.62 12.55
CA GLY A 520 -3.33 -12.27 13.64
C GLY A 520 -3.61 -13.78 13.64
N SER A 521 -3.51 -14.46 14.78
CA SER A 521 -4.03 -15.83 14.88
C SER A 521 -5.56 -15.82 14.82
N HIS A 522 -6.15 -16.67 13.98
CA HIS A 522 -7.54 -17.10 14.20
C HIS A 522 -7.69 -17.66 15.63
N HIS A 523 -8.92 -17.65 16.15
CA HIS A 523 -9.23 -18.24 17.47
C HIS A 523 -8.61 -19.63 17.57
N TRP A 524 -7.64 -19.76 18.48
CA TRP A 524 -6.81 -20.95 18.63
C TRP A 524 -7.70 -22.16 18.97
N LYS A 525 -8.06 -22.94 17.96
CA LYS A 525 -8.75 -24.23 18.10
C LYS A 525 -7.70 -25.32 18.20
N MET A 526 -7.98 -26.42 18.90
CA MET A 526 -6.94 -27.43 19.18
C MET A 526 -6.29 -28.02 17.92
N SER A 527 -6.98 -28.01 16.77
CA SER A 527 -6.43 -28.34 15.45
C SER A 527 -5.15 -27.56 15.09
N GLU A 528 -5.03 -26.29 15.51
CA GLU A 528 -3.88 -25.42 15.25
C GLU A 528 -2.88 -25.38 16.42
N MET A 529 -3.32 -25.69 17.63
CA MET A 529 -2.50 -25.58 18.85
C MET A 529 -1.50 -26.73 19.01
N THR A 530 -1.74 -27.87 18.34
CA THR A 530 -0.72 -28.92 18.17
C THR A 530 0.28 -28.64 17.03
N ALA A 531 0.15 -27.53 16.29
CA ALA A 531 0.96 -27.25 15.10
C ALA A 531 2.21 -26.39 15.38
N THR A 532 2.39 -25.86 16.59
CA THR A 532 3.50 -24.94 16.93
C THR A 532 4.79 -25.65 17.32
N TYR A 533 5.53 -26.15 16.33
CA TYR A 533 6.97 -26.43 16.46
C TYR A 533 7.83 -26.14 15.20
N ALA A 534 7.43 -25.14 14.41
CA ALA A 534 8.26 -24.56 13.34
C ALA A 534 8.13 -23.03 13.29
N VAL A 535 9.17 -22.36 12.79
CA VAL A 535 9.25 -20.89 12.63
C VAL A 535 8.44 -20.44 11.39
N ARG A 536 8.07 -19.16 11.31
CA ARG A 536 7.05 -18.64 10.39
C ARG A 536 7.60 -17.92 9.14
N TYR A 537 7.38 -18.53 7.96
CA TYR A 537 7.06 -17.88 6.66
C TYR A 537 8.35 -17.30 5.95
N PRO A 538 8.42 -16.72 4.69
CA PRO A 538 7.36 -16.12 3.82
C PRO A 538 7.52 -16.09 2.20
N PHE A 539 6.44 -15.90 1.38
CA PHE A 539 6.23 -16.24 -0.11
C PHE A 539 6.65 -15.38 -1.33
N GLU A 540 6.53 -15.97 -2.54
CA GLU A 540 6.32 -15.26 -3.83
C GLU A 540 5.22 -15.84 -4.73
N GLY A 541 4.47 -14.99 -5.43
CA GLY A 541 3.67 -15.38 -6.61
C GLY A 541 4.34 -14.88 -7.91
N LEU A 542 3.58 -14.66 -8.99
CA LEU A 542 4.04 -13.78 -10.07
C LEU A 542 4.27 -12.37 -9.51
N ASN A 543 5.53 -11.94 -9.46
CA ASN A 543 5.86 -10.53 -9.24
C ASN A 543 5.37 -9.68 -10.43
N ASP A 544 5.22 -8.39 -10.23
CA ASP A 544 4.52 -7.52 -11.19
C ASP A 544 5.25 -7.46 -12.53
N THR A 545 6.58 -7.43 -12.50
CA THR A 545 7.46 -7.52 -13.67
C THR A 545 7.23 -8.80 -14.49
N GLN A 546 7.08 -9.97 -13.85
CA GLN A 546 6.81 -11.23 -14.54
C GLN A 546 5.38 -11.30 -15.12
N ARG A 547 4.40 -10.71 -14.43
CA ARG A 547 3.02 -10.56 -14.93
C ARG A 547 2.95 -9.67 -16.18
N GLU A 548 3.78 -8.65 -16.20
CA GLU A 548 3.95 -7.71 -17.30
C GLU A 548 4.72 -8.31 -18.49
N ILE A 549 5.87 -8.98 -18.26
CA ILE A 549 6.61 -9.73 -19.29
C ILE A 549 5.68 -10.71 -20.01
N MET A 550 4.86 -11.45 -19.26
CA MET A 550 3.85 -12.37 -19.82
C MET A 550 2.94 -11.65 -20.83
N HIS A 551 2.43 -10.48 -20.45
CA HIS A 551 1.48 -9.75 -21.28
C HIS A 551 2.13 -9.13 -22.53
N ILE A 552 3.40 -8.69 -22.46
CA ILE A 552 4.14 -8.17 -23.62
C ILE A 552 4.15 -9.22 -24.73
N LEU A 553 4.55 -10.43 -24.35
CA LEU A 553 4.77 -11.52 -25.29
C LEU A 553 3.43 -11.95 -25.91
N ARG A 554 2.37 -12.04 -25.10
CA ARG A 554 1.02 -12.44 -25.50
C ARG A 554 0.42 -11.54 -26.59
N LEU A 555 0.68 -10.24 -26.53
CA LEU A 555 0.23 -9.26 -27.53
C LEU A 555 1.03 -9.30 -28.84
N ASN A 556 2.12 -10.04 -28.89
CA ASN A 556 3.03 -10.13 -30.05
C ASN A 556 3.20 -11.58 -30.53
N GLU A 557 2.34 -12.52 -30.13
CA GLU A 557 2.54 -13.98 -30.25
C GLU A 557 2.95 -14.44 -31.67
N GLU A 558 2.35 -13.87 -32.72
CA GLU A 558 2.66 -14.16 -34.13
C GLU A 558 4.09 -13.78 -34.54
N LEU A 559 4.68 -12.79 -33.85
CA LEU A 559 5.96 -12.15 -34.16
C LEU A 559 7.11 -12.58 -33.24
N LEU A 560 6.81 -13.31 -32.16
CA LEU A 560 7.80 -13.77 -31.18
C LEU A 560 8.82 -14.75 -31.78
N GLN A 561 10.07 -14.63 -31.34
CA GLN A 561 11.09 -15.64 -31.56
C GLN A 561 10.84 -16.88 -30.68
N SER A 562 11.46 -18.02 -30.99
CA SER A 562 11.15 -19.32 -30.35
C SER A 562 11.27 -19.30 -28.82
N ASN A 563 12.33 -18.67 -28.32
CA ASN A 563 12.62 -18.44 -26.90
C ASN A 563 11.61 -17.47 -26.24
N GLU A 564 11.10 -16.51 -26.99
CA GLU A 564 10.07 -15.56 -26.53
C GLU A 564 8.70 -16.25 -26.42
N ARG A 565 8.39 -17.23 -27.30
CA ARG A 565 7.21 -18.10 -27.18
C ARG A 565 7.30 -19.07 -25.99
N GLU A 566 8.47 -19.65 -25.73
CA GLU A 566 8.69 -20.46 -24.52
C GLU A 566 8.51 -19.63 -23.23
N LEU A 567 9.06 -18.41 -23.20
CA LEU A 567 8.89 -17.49 -22.07
C LEU A 567 7.42 -17.08 -21.88
N LEU A 568 6.67 -16.85 -22.96
CA LEU A 568 5.22 -16.63 -22.90
C LEU A 568 4.51 -17.84 -22.26
N HIS A 569 4.70 -19.03 -22.82
CA HIS A 569 4.05 -20.26 -22.34
C HIS A 569 4.33 -20.49 -20.86
N HIS A 570 5.59 -20.33 -20.43
CA HIS A 570 6.00 -20.59 -19.05
C HIS A 570 5.41 -19.57 -18.05
N LEU A 571 5.29 -18.30 -18.44
CA LEU A 571 4.64 -17.28 -17.61
C LEU A 571 3.11 -17.42 -17.61
N GLU A 572 2.51 -17.79 -18.75
CA GLU A 572 1.09 -18.12 -18.84
C GLU A 572 0.72 -19.27 -17.91
N GLU A 573 1.48 -20.35 -17.92
CA GLU A 573 1.22 -21.50 -17.08
C GLU A 573 1.27 -21.12 -15.58
N LYS A 574 2.26 -20.29 -15.22
CA LYS A 574 2.42 -19.69 -13.89
C LYS A 574 1.28 -18.73 -13.51
N SER A 575 0.49 -18.23 -14.47
CA SER A 575 -0.72 -17.43 -14.24
C SER A 575 -2.01 -18.26 -14.26
N ARG A 576 -2.11 -19.29 -15.11
CA ARG A 576 -3.29 -20.17 -15.21
C ARG A 576 -3.49 -21.01 -13.94
N ARG A 577 -2.40 -21.35 -13.24
CA ARG A 577 -2.42 -22.07 -11.94
C ARG A 577 -2.85 -21.18 -10.74
N ALA A 578 -3.46 -20.00 -10.97
CA ALA A 578 -3.76 -18.99 -9.94
C ALA A 578 -5.20 -18.44 -9.87
N GLU A 579 -6.16 -18.92 -10.68
CA GLU A 579 -7.57 -18.47 -10.65
C GLU A 579 -8.56 -19.57 -10.22
N PRO A 580 -9.54 -19.29 -9.34
CA PRO A 580 -10.59 -20.24 -8.94
C PRO A 580 -11.80 -20.23 -9.88
N ARG A 581 -12.52 -21.37 -9.97
CA ARG A 581 -13.73 -21.52 -10.78
C ARG A 581 -14.98 -20.93 -10.09
N PRO A 582 -15.98 -20.42 -10.85
CA PRO A 582 -17.23 -19.86 -10.29
C PRO A 582 -18.23 -20.93 -9.81
N ALA A 583 -19.10 -20.55 -8.87
CA ALA A 583 -20.14 -21.40 -8.27
C ALA A 583 -21.55 -21.12 -8.87
N PRO A 584 -22.50 -22.08 -8.80
CA PRO A 584 -23.83 -21.96 -9.43
C PRO A 584 -24.86 -21.14 -8.62
N GLN A 585 -25.95 -20.76 -9.29
CA GLN A 585 -27.03 -19.90 -8.77
C GLN A 585 -28.03 -20.62 -7.84
N PRO A 586 -28.54 -19.97 -6.77
CA PRO A 586 -29.74 -20.38 -6.03
C PRO A 586 -31.04 -19.81 -6.63
N ARG A 587 -32.18 -20.45 -6.36
CA ARG A 587 -33.54 -19.98 -6.70
C ARG A 587 -34.19 -19.17 -5.55
N ALA A 588 -35.17 -18.33 -5.89
CA ALA A 588 -36.06 -17.66 -4.91
C ALA A 588 -37.23 -18.56 -4.46
N PRO A 589 -37.87 -18.24 -3.31
CA PRO A 589 -39.26 -17.76 -3.36
C PRO A 589 -39.52 -16.47 -2.54
N ARG A 590 -40.80 -16.11 -2.34
CA ARG A 590 -41.35 -14.82 -1.81
C ARG A 590 -42.34 -15.09 -0.63
N PRO A 591 -43.27 -14.19 -0.22
CA PRO A 591 -43.16 -12.82 0.37
C PRO A 591 -44.02 -12.60 1.65
N GLN A 592 -43.90 -11.43 2.30
CA GLN A 592 -44.93 -10.63 3.02
C GLN A 592 -44.28 -9.24 3.32
N GLU A 593 -44.88 -8.06 3.08
CA GLU A 593 -46.07 -7.41 3.69
C GLU A 593 -45.91 -7.14 5.20
N THR A 594 -46.26 -5.99 5.80
CA THR A 594 -46.66 -4.59 5.44
C THR A 594 -46.36 -3.72 6.71
N MET A 595 -46.34 -2.37 6.84
CA MET A 595 -47.10 -1.22 6.31
C MET A 595 -46.39 0.14 6.64
N LEU A 596 -46.95 1.26 6.18
CA LEU A 596 -46.70 2.67 6.59
C LEU A 596 -47.90 3.16 7.46
N PRO A 597 -47.98 4.38 8.07
CA PRO A 597 -47.30 5.67 7.79
C PRO A 597 -46.58 6.25 9.05
N THR A 598 -46.51 7.53 9.48
CA THR A 598 -47.19 8.82 9.15
C THR A 598 -46.40 10.07 9.62
N GLU A 599 -46.74 11.23 9.04
CA GLU A 599 -46.71 12.61 9.59
C GLU A 599 -45.43 13.32 10.12
N GLY A 600 -45.35 14.63 9.78
CA GLY A 600 -44.49 15.65 10.40
C GLY A 600 -45.34 16.71 11.12
N PRO A 601 -44.76 17.77 11.72
CA PRO A 601 -44.48 19.03 10.99
C PRO A 601 -42.98 19.47 11.08
N GLU A 602 -42.42 20.43 10.31
CA GLU A 602 -42.62 21.91 10.29
C GLU A 602 -42.45 22.60 11.67
N MET A 603 -41.85 23.80 11.83
CA MET A 603 -41.16 24.75 10.93
C MET A 603 -40.37 25.81 11.76
N LYS A 604 -39.30 26.41 11.18
CA LYS A 604 -38.82 27.81 11.45
C LYS A 604 -38.31 28.16 12.88
N THR A 605 -37.60 29.28 13.21
CA THR A 605 -36.68 30.24 12.52
C THR A 605 -35.96 31.14 13.57
N PHE A 606 -34.61 31.28 13.51
CA PHE A 606 -33.81 32.46 13.95
C PHE A 606 -33.95 32.97 15.43
N PRO A 607 -33.20 34.00 15.92
CA PRO A 607 -31.86 34.54 15.55
C PRO A 607 -30.87 34.73 16.76
N PHE A 608 -29.67 35.28 16.45
CA PHE A 608 -28.89 36.28 17.24
C PHE A 608 -27.97 35.89 18.44
N LEU A 609 -26.70 36.35 18.34
CA LEU A 609 -25.74 36.90 19.34
C LEU A 609 -25.58 36.30 20.77
N ALA A 610 -24.39 36.30 21.40
CA ALA A 610 -23.01 36.60 20.95
C ALA A 610 -21.96 36.14 22.00
N GLY A 611 -20.72 35.90 21.52
CA GLY A 611 -19.45 36.11 22.24
C GLY A 611 -19.02 35.12 23.33
N ASP A 612 -17.72 34.96 23.62
CA ASP A 612 -16.49 35.40 22.90
C ASP A 612 -15.29 34.50 23.29
N ASP A 613 -14.13 34.74 22.68
CA ASP A 613 -12.77 34.30 23.10
C ASP A 613 -12.43 32.79 23.13
N PHE A 614 -12.18 32.25 21.93
CA PHE A 614 -10.97 31.42 21.72
C PHE A 614 -10.10 31.99 20.58
N ASP A 615 -10.04 33.32 20.52
CA ASP A 615 -9.32 34.11 19.53
C ASP A 615 -7.85 34.32 19.93
N ALA A 616 -6.94 34.18 18.94
CA ALA A 616 -5.56 34.69 18.97
C ALA A 616 -4.73 34.18 17.77
N PHE A 617 -4.89 32.91 17.37
CA PHE A 617 -3.94 32.23 16.47
C PHE A 617 -4.56 31.57 15.22
N LEU A 618 -5.81 31.94 14.91
CA LEU A 618 -6.36 31.91 13.55
C LEU A 618 -6.54 33.34 12.97
N ASN A 619 -6.20 34.36 13.75
CA ASN A 619 -6.38 35.76 13.41
C ASN A 619 -5.13 36.29 12.71
N ASP A 620 -5.01 35.94 11.43
CA ASP A 620 -4.30 36.78 10.46
C ASP A 620 -5.34 37.34 9.47
N THR A 621 -6.31 38.04 10.05
CA THR A 621 -7.39 38.77 9.36
C THR A 621 -7.23 40.29 9.52
N GLU A 622 -6.01 40.77 9.78
CA GLU A 622 -5.64 42.18 9.78
C GLU A 622 -4.48 42.48 8.81
N ALA A 623 -4.73 42.26 7.53
CA ALA A 623 -4.33 43.27 6.54
C ALA A 623 -5.48 44.29 6.48
N PRO A 624 -5.19 45.60 6.45
CA PRO A 624 -6.02 46.59 7.14
C PRO A 624 -7.37 46.87 6.47
N HIS A 625 -8.35 47.24 7.30
CA HIS A 625 -9.38 48.19 6.90
C HIS A 625 -8.74 49.58 6.67
N THR A 626 -8.07 49.77 5.54
CA THR A 626 -7.85 51.10 4.95
C THR A 626 -9.19 51.62 4.44
N ALA A 627 -10.02 52.01 5.41
CA ALA A 627 -11.35 52.58 5.29
C ALA A 627 -12.36 51.78 4.43
N ALA A 628 -13.52 52.37 4.21
CA ALA A 628 -14.01 52.46 2.84
C ALA A 628 -13.19 53.58 2.18
N GLU A 629 -12.02 53.26 1.61
CA GLU A 629 -11.43 54.15 0.61
C GLU A 629 -12.46 54.27 -0.52
N ASP A 630 -12.83 55.51 -0.85
CA ASP A 630 -13.90 55.81 -1.80
C ASP A 630 -13.69 55.04 -3.11
N LEU A 631 -14.48 53.97 -3.30
CA LEU A 631 -14.41 53.16 -4.51
C LEU A 631 -14.59 54.10 -5.70
N PRO A 632 -13.57 54.28 -6.56
CA PRO A 632 -13.59 55.32 -7.57
C PRO A 632 -14.80 55.07 -8.47
N PRO A 633 -15.63 56.11 -8.72
CA PRO A 633 -16.92 55.93 -9.36
C PRO A 633 -16.76 55.19 -10.69
N PRO A 634 -17.70 54.28 -11.04
CA PRO A 634 -17.54 53.38 -12.18
C PRO A 634 -17.16 54.16 -13.44
N PRO A 635 -16.18 53.68 -14.21
CA PRO A 635 -15.41 54.49 -15.16
C PRO A 635 -16.31 55.18 -16.19
N LYS A 636 -16.58 56.48 -15.94
CA LYS A 636 -17.59 57.26 -16.68
C LYS A 636 -17.30 57.32 -18.18
N GLY A 637 -18.34 57.17 -18.99
CA GLY A 637 -18.27 57.31 -20.44
C GLY A 637 -17.55 56.13 -21.10
N ALA A 638 -16.63 56.46 -22.01
CA ALA A 638 -15.89 55.47 -22.79
C ALA A 638 -14.84 54.68 -21.99
N ALA A 639 -14.56 55.01 -20.71
CA ALA A 639 -13.47 54.39 -19.97
C ALA A 639 -13.73 52.90 -19.65
N LEU A 640 -12.72 52.05 -19.81
CA LEU A 640 -12.84 50.59 -19.64
C LEU A 640 -12.91 50.16 -18.16
N PRO A 641 -13.60 49.03 -17.86
CA PRO A 641 -13.46 48.31 -16.59
C PRO A 641 -11.99 48.11 -16.17
N GLN A 642 -11.73 47.99 -14.87
CA GLN A 642 -10.36 47.81 -14.37
C GLN A 642 -9.79 46.43 -14.74
N THR A 643 -10.66 45.41 -14.71
CA THR A 643 -10.37 44.02 -15.06
C THR A 643 -11.60 43.39 -15.73
N PHE A 644 -11.43 42.31 -16.48
CA PHE A 644 -12.55 41.55 -17.05
C PHE A 644 -12.54 40.08 -16.62
N SER A 645 -13.60 39.68 -15.92
CA SER A 645 -13.78 38.34 -15.38
C SER A 645 -15.03 37.66 -15.95
N LEU A 646 -14.88 36.40 -16.37
CA LEU A 646 -15.99 35.56 -16.82
C LEU A 646 -16.92 35.12 -15.68
N LEU A 647 -16.59 35.47 -14.43
CA LEU A 647 -17.35 35.16 -13.21
C LEU A 647 -17.92 36.40 -12.49
N ALA A 648 -17.78 37.61 -13.03
CA ALA A 648 -18.34 38.83 -12.45
C ALA A 648 -19.86 38.69 -12.18
N PRO A 649 -20.40 39.10 -11.02
CA PRO A 649 -21.85 39.16 -10.82
C PRO A 649 -22.55 40.02 -11.88
N ILE A 650 -23.78 39.65 -12.23
CA ILE A 650 -24.59 40.26 -13.30
C ILE A 650 -25.86 40.85 -12.68
N HIS A 651 -26.22 42.07 -13.07
CA HIS A 651 -27.42 42.77 -12.58
C HIS A 651 -28.56 42.87 -13.60
N VAL A 652 -28.33 42.46 -14.85
CA VAL A 652 -29.38 42.26 -15.87
C VAL A 652 -29.98 40.85 -15.79
N PRO A 653 -31.26 40.64 -16.13
CA PRO A 653 -31.85 39.30 -16.12
C PRO A 653 -31.20 38.38 -17.16
N ILE A 654 -31.15 37.07 -16.89
CA ILE A 654 -30.64 36.05 -17.83
C ILE A 654 -31.42 36.02 -19.17
N THR A 655 -32.66 36.54 -19.18
CA THR A 655 -33.52 36.67 -20.37
C THR A 655 -33.25 37.93 -21.21
N VAL A 656 -32.30 38.78 -20.82
CA VAL A 656 -31.91 40.01 -21.56
C VAL A 656 -31.56 39.68 -23.02
N CYS A 657 -31.95 40.56 -23.95
CA CYS A 657 -31.59 40.46 -25.37
C CYS A 657 -30.35 41.30 -25.73
N ALA A 658 -29.83 41.14 -26.95
CA ALA A 658 -28.63 41.84 -27.36
C ALA A 658 -28.82 43.36 -27.51
N SER A 659 -30.01 43.82 -27.93
CA SER A 659 -30.29 45.26 -28.05
C SER A 659 -30.32 45.94 -26.68
N GLU A 660 -30.96 45.34 -25.67
CA GLU A 660 -30.96 45.84 -24.28
C GLU A 660 -29.53 45.97 -23.70
N ILE A 661 -28.62 45.04 -24.05
CA ILE A 661 -27.20 45.11 -23.69
C ILE A 661 -26.51 46.29 -24.38
N PHE A 662 -26.74 46.50 -25.68
CA PHE A 662 -26.14 47.61 -26.43
C PHE A 662 -26.73 48.97 -26.03
N GLU A 663 -28.02 49.06 -25.72
CA GLU A 663 -28.66 50.25 -25.16
C GLU A 663 -28.03 50.62 -23.82
N LYS A 664 -27.85 49.66 -22.90
CA LYS A 664 -27.09 49.90 -21.65
C LYS A 664 -25.65 50.34 -21.90
N CYS A 665 -24.96 49.82 -22.93
CA CYS A 665 -23.61 50.27 -23.29
C CYS A 665 -23.62 51.69 -23.91
N ALA A 666 -24.64 52.05 -24.69
CA ALA A 666 -24.81 53.40 -25.23
C ALA A 666 -25.09 54.42 -24.10
N VAL A 667 -25.94 54.08 -23.14
CA VAL A 667 -26.16 54.89 -21.91
C VAL A 667 -24.86 55.06 -21.13
N ARG A 668 -24.06 53.99 -20.95
CA ARG A 668 -22.74 54.06 -20.31
C ARG A 668 -21.80 55.07 -20.97
N LEU A 669 -21.87 55.19 -22.30
CA LEU A 669 -21.05 56.09 -23.11
C LEU A 669 -21.56 57.54 -23.09
N ALA A 670 -22.87 57.74 -23.28
CA ALA A 670 -23.49 59.06 -23.47
C ALA A 670 -23.95 59.73 -22.16
N GLU A 671 -24.53 58.96 -21.24
CA GLU A 671 -25.15 59.44 -20.00
C GLU A 671 -24.68 58.59 -18.79
N PRO A 672 -23.39 58.69 -18.40
CA PRO A 672 -22.77 57.73 -17.48
C PRO A 672 -23.39 57.69 -16.08
N GLU A 673 -24.11 58.74 -15.70
CA GLU A 673 -24.78 58.85 -14.40
C GLU A 673 -26.12 58.09 -14.35
N MET A 674 -26.67 57.72 -15.51
CA MET A 674 -27.83 56.81 -15.61
C MET A 674 -27.42 55.33 -15.75
N TYR A 675 -26.12 55.02 -15.81
CA TYR A 675 -25.61 53.64 -15.91
C TYR A 675 -25.60 52.91 -14.55
N ASN A 676 -26.78 52.79 -13.91
CA ASN A 676 -26.95 52.16 -12.61
C ASN A 676 -28.25 51.31 -12.56
N PRO A 677 -28.21 50.01 -12.23
CA PRO A 677 -27.01 49.19 -12.04
C PRO A 677 -26.27 48.93 -13.37
N PRO A 678 -24.94 48.67 -13.31
CA PRO A 678 -24.16 48.25 -14.47
C PRO A 678 -24.61 46.88 -14.97
N ILE A 679 -24.15 46.45 -16.15
CA ILE A 679 -24.53 45.13 -16.70
C ILE A 679 -23.96 43.99 -15.83
N PHE A 680 -22.72 44.15 -15.39
CA PHE A 680 -21.99 43.27 -14.49
C PHE A 680 -21.03 44.10 -13.62
N ASP A 681 -20.48 43.52 -12.54
CA ASP A 681 -19.51 44.20 -11.69
C ASP A 681 -18.19 44.49 -12.44
N GLU A 682 -17.92 45.77 -12.69
CA GLU A 682 -16.69 46.21 -13.38
C GLU A 682 -15.41 46.18 -12.52
N HIS A 683 -15.59 45.91 -11.21
CA HIS A 683 -14.52 45.67 -10.24
C HIS A 683 -14.85 44.38 -9.47
N VAL A 684 -14.08 43.32 -9.70
CA VAL A 684 -14.30 42.00 -9.10
C VAL A 684 -13.08 41.64 -8.25
N PRO A 685 -13.25 41.22 -6.98
CA PRO A 685 -12.12 40.76 -6.18
C PRO A 685 -11.51 39.48 -6.76
N PRO A 686 -10.20 39.23 -6.56
CA PRO A 686 -9.55 38.03 -7.09
C PRO A 686 -10.23 36.74 -6.59
N PRO A 687 -10.35 35.69 -7.43
CA PRO A 687 -10.99 34.43 -7.06
C PRO A 687 -10.34 33.82 -5.82
N LYS A 688 -11.14 33.52 -4.79
CA LYS A 688 -10.67 32.91 -3.53
C LYS A 688 -10.71 31.38 -3.64
N PRO A 689 -9.70 30.63 -3.15
CA PRO A 689 -9.72 29.17 -3.18
C PRO A 689 -10.89 28.57 -2.38
N PRO A 690 -11.45 27.41 -2.78
CA PRO A 690 -12.54 26.77 -2.06
C PRO A 690 -12.16 26.42 -0.61
N ILE A 691 -12.96 26.89 0.34
CA ILE A 691 -12.75 26.65 1.77
C ILE A 691 -13.28 25.25 2.13
N ILE A 692 -12.38 24.32 2.49
CA ILE A 692 -12.79 23.01 3.02
C ILE A 692 -13.57 23.22 4.33
N PRO A 693 -14.87 22.89 4.41
CA PRO A 693 -15.64 23.01 5.64
C PRO A 693 -15.04 22.13 6.73
N PHE A 694 -14.92 22.63 7.95
CA PHE A 694 -14.26 21.90 9.05
C PHE A 694 -14.88 20.52 9.31
N LYS A 695 -16.20 20.39 9.08
CA LYS A 695 -16.98 19.14 9.18
C LYS A 695 -16.67 18.10 8.09
N LYS A 696 -15.96 18.45 7.00
CA LYS A 696 -15.59 17.51 5.91
C LYS A 696 -14.25 16.79 6.12
N ARG A 697 -13.34 17.30 6.96
CA ARG A 697 -11.98 16.73 7.09
C ARG A 697 -12.00 15.30 7.66
N PRO A 698 -11.48 14.27 6.96
CA PRO A 698 -11.53 12.89 7.44
C PRO A 698 -10.74 12.67 8.73
N LYS A 699 -11.15 11.66 9.50
CA LYS A 699 -10.27 11.03 10.51
C LYS A 699 -9.14 10.28 9.79
N VAL A 700 -7.98 10.17 10.42
CA VAL A 700 -6.76 9.53 9.85
C VAL A 700 -7.04 8.12 9.32
N GLU A 701 -7.86 7.35 10.03
CA GLU A 701 -8.33 5.99 9.65
C GLU A 701 -9.11 5.93 8.31
N LYS A 702 -9.52 7.08 7.75
CA LYS A 702 -10.28 7.19 6.50
C LYS A 702 -9.54 7.94 5.38
N LEU A 703 -8.24 8.21 5.52
CA LEU A 703 -7.46 8.92 4.50
C LEU A 703 -7.10 8.04 3.29
N GLY A 704 -7.00 6.73 3.45
CA GLY A 704 -6.88 5.79 2.33
C GLY A 704 -8.25 5.53 1.70
N LEU A 705 -8.57 6.20 0.60
CA LEU A 705 -9.87 6.06 -0.07
C LEU A 705 -9.91 4.84 -0.99
N LYS A 706 -11.06 4.15 -1.00
CA LYS A 706 -11.34 3.09 -1.98
C LYS A 706 -11.73 3.72 -3.31
N THR A 707 -10.94 3.48 -4.36
CA THR A 707 -11.25 3.97 -5.71
C THR A 707 -12.59 3.43 -6.22
N PRO A 708 -13.48 4.29 -6.72
CA PRO A 708 -14.64 3.88 -7.52
C PRO A 708 -14.20 2.97 -8.68
N LEU A 709 -14.65 1.71 -8.66
CA LEU A 709 -14.34 0.71 -9.67
C LEU A 709 -15.64 0.15 -10.23
N ILE A 710 -15.78 0.18 -11.56
CA ILE A 710 -16.89 -0.43 -12.28
C ILE A 710 -16.34 -1.42 -13.32
N LYS A 711 -17.03 -2.55 -13.49
CA LYS A 711 -16.71 -3.55 -14.53
C LYS A 711 -17.79 -3.48 -15.59
N VAL A 712 -17.38 -3.36 -16.85
CA VAL A 712 -18.24 -3.39 -18.02
C VAL A 712 -18.12 -4.77 -18.66
N GLU A 713 -19.25 -5.42 -18.94
CA GLU A 713 -19.28 -6.78 -19.53
C GLU A 713 -20.05 -6.85 -20.86
N LYS A 714 -21.01 -5.95 -21.08
CA LYS A 714 -21.83 -5.89 -22.31
C LYS A 714 -21.74 -4.51 -22.97
N ILE A 715 -21.91 -4.49 -24.29
CA ILE A 715 -21.94 -3.26 -25.10
C ILE A 715 -23.10 -2.33 -24.68
N GLN A 716 -24.17 -2.89 -24.10
CA GLN A 716 -25.26 -2.15 -23.47
C GLN A 716 -24.75 -1.37 -22.23
N ASP A 717 -24.12 -2.05 -21.27
CA ASP A 717 -23.51 -1.43 -20.08
C ASP A 717 -22.47 -0.36 -20.48
N ALA A 718 -21.69 -0.63 -21.53
CA ALA A 718 -20.68 0.29 -22.06
C ALA A 718 -21.27 1.63 -22.54
N ASN A 719 -22.50 1.62 -23.06
CA ASN A 719 -23.22 2.81 -23.55
C ASN A 719 -24.36 3.24 -22.61
N SER A 720 -24.34 2.77 -21.36
CA SER A 720 -25.38 3.06 -20.37
C SER A 720 -25.27 4.49 -19.82
N TYR A 721 -26.44 5.08 -19.51
CA TYR A 721 -26.53 6.38 -18.84
C TYR A 721 -26.00 6.29 -17.40
N GLU A 722 -26.12 5.12 -16.79
CA GLU A 722 -25.61 4.75 -15.48
C GLU A 722 -24.08 4.84 -15.43
N LEU A 723 -23.38 4.30 -16.45
CA LEU A 723 -21.91 4.41 -16.55
C LEU A 723 -21.46 5.86 -16.74
N GLN A 724 -22.13 6.63 -17.60
CA GLN A 724 -21.86 8.06 -17.78
C GLN A 724 -22.04 8.83 -16.46
N THR A 725 -23.17 8.61 -15.78
CA THR A 725 -23.51 9.26 -14.50
C THR A 725 -22.57 8.86 -13.37
N PHE A 726 -22.08 7.61 -13.36
CA PHE A 726 -21.05 7.14 -12.43
C PHE A 726 -19.73 7.88 -12.64
N CYS A 727 -19.27 7.99 -13.89
CA CYS A 727 -18.04 8.71 -14.22
C CYS A 727 -18.13 10.20 -13.86
N TYR A 728 -19.23 10.87 -14.24
CA TYR A 728 -19.43 12.30 -13.96
C TYR A 728 -19.52 12.65 -12.46
N LYS A 729 -19.77 11.66 -11.59
CA LYS A 729 -19.79 11.83 -10.12
C LYS A 729 -18.51 11.37 -9.43
N ALA A 730 -17.57 10.75 -10.15
CA ALA A 730 -16.35 10.20 -9.57
C ALA A 730 -15.17 11.17 -9.73
N PRO A 731 -14.48 11.55 -8.62
CA PRO A 731 -13.24 12.34 -8.69
C PRO A 731 -12.16 11.59 -9.48
N ILE A 732 -12.04 10.29 -9.29
CA ILE A 732 -11.29 9.38 -10.16
C ILE A 732 -11.96 8.00 -10.13
N ALA A 733 -12.00 7.30 -11.27
CA ALA A 733 -12.62 5.98 -11.38
C ALA A 733 -11.84 5.04 -12.31
N LEU A 734 -11.92 3.75 -12.01
CA LEU A 734 -11.35 2.67 -12.82
C LEU A 734 -12.46 1.87 -13.51
N ILE A 735 -12.45 1.88 -14.84
CA ILE A 735 -13.41 1.17 -15.69
C ILE A 735 -12.72 -0.07 -16.28
N ARG A 736 -13.06 -1.24 -15.75
CA ARG A 736 -12.49 -2.54 -16.17
C ARG A 736 -13.30 -3.17 -17.30
N GLY A 737 -12.60 -3.75 -18.28
CA GLY A 737 -13.22 -4.56 -19.35
C GLY A 737 -13.90 -3.78 -20.48
N LEU A 738 -13.94 -2.44 -20.42
CA LEU A 738 -14.60 -1.60 -21.43
C LEU A 738 -13.94 -1.75 -22.82
N ALA A 739 -12.61 -1.69 -22.92
CA ALA A 739 -11.89 -1.90 -24.20
C ALA A 739 -12.17 -3.30 -24.81
N THR A 740 -12.19 -4.35 -23.96
CA THR A 740 -12.49 -5.72 -24.38
C THR A 740 -13.93 -5.86 -24.87
N THR A 741 -14.88 -5.27 -24.14
CA THR A 741 -16.32 -5.29 -24.45
C THR A 741 -16.61 -4.60 -25.79
N LEU A 742 -15.94 -3.48 -26.05
CA LEU A 742 -16.03 -2.72 -27.31
C LEU A 742 -15.21 -3.34 -28.46
N ARG A 743 -14.44 -4.41 -28.20
CA ARG A 743 -13.50 -5.03 -29.14
C ARG A 743 -12.54 -4.00 -29.74
N MET A 744 -11.83 -3.30 -28.85
CA MET A 744 -10.80 -2.32 -29.22
C MET A 744 -9.46 -3.01 -29.49
N ASP A 745 -8.92 -2.81 -30.70
CA ASP A 745 -7.59 -3.21 -31.12
C ASP A 745 -6.55 -2.21 -30.61
N LEU A 746 -6.03 -2.49 -29.42
CA LEU A 746 -4.97 -1.70 -28.81
C LEU A 746 -3.60 -1.91 -29.49
N SER A 747 -3.44 -2.90 -30.38
CA SER A 747 -2.17 -3.17 -31.08
C SER A 747 -1.79 -2.03 -32.03
N LEU A 748 -2.76 -1.26 -32.51
CA LEU A 748 -2.56 -0.05 -33.32
C LEU A 748 -1.72 1.03 -32.59
N PHE A 749 -1.67 0.98 -31.26
CA PHE A 749 -0.90 1.89 -30.39
C PHE A 749 0.37 1.23 -29.82
N SER A 750 0.70 0.02 -30.28
CA SER A 750 1.94 -0.66 -29.90
C SER A 750 3.15 0.10 -30.43
N THR A 751 4.25 0.06 -29.67
CA THR A 751 5.52 0.67 -30.09
C THR A 751 6.01 0.11 -31.44
N LYS A 752 5.70 -1.15 -31.77
CA LYS A 752 6.02 -1.70 -33.10
C LYS A 752 5.26 -0.96 -34.19
N THR A 753 3.93 -0.93 -34.12
CA THR A 753 3.06 -0.32 -35.15
C THR A 753 3.41 1.16 -35.36
N LEU A 754 3.75 1.87 -34.28
CA LEU A 754 4.14 3.29 -34.35
C LEU A 754 5.49 3.50 -35.06
N ILE A 755 6.47 2.60 -34.87
CA ILE A 755 7.75 2.64 -35.61
C ILE A 755 7.56 2.30 -37.09
N GLU A 756 6.65 1.39 -37.41
CA GLU A 756 6.34 1.03 -38.81
C GLU A 756 5.57 2.13 -39.53
N LEU A 757 4.65 2.81 -38.83
CA LEU A 757 3.75 3.82 -39.39
C LEU A 757 4.37 5.22 -39.48
N GLN A 758 5.07 5.68 -38.43
CA GLN A 758 5.64 7.03 -38.33
C GLN A 758 6.97 7.03 -37.54
N PRO A 759 8.03 6.38 -38.05
CA PRO A 759 9.27 6.16 -37.30
C PRO A 759 9.96 7.44 -36.84
N ASP A 760 10.00 8.47 -37.69
CA ASP A 760 10.81 9.65 -37.45
C ASP A 760 10.00 10.83 -36.86
N TYR A 761 8.77 10.56 -36.43
CA TYR A 761 7.87 11.49 -35.74
C TYR A 761 8.43 11.90 -34.37
N PRO A 762 8.33 13.19 -33.97
CA PRO A 762 8.94 13.70 -32.75
C PRO A 762 8.32 13.11 -31.47
N VAL A 763 9.17 12.93 -30.46
CA VAL A 763 8.80 12.48 -29.11
C VAL A 763 9.48 13.41 -28.09
N GLU A 764 8.70 14.03 -27.21
CA GLU A 764 9.27 14.69 -26.02
C GLU A 764 9.71 13.63 -25.01
N VAL A 765 10.87 13.86 -24.38
CA VAL A 765 11.45 12.97 -23.38
C VAL A 765 11.61 13.69 -22.06
N ARG A 766 11.15 13.08 -20.97
CA ARG A 766 11.49 13.46 -19.60
C ARG A 766 12.50 12.49 -19.01
N THR A 767 13.61 13.02 -18.51
CA THR A 767 14.71 12.25 -17.90
C THR A 767 14.57 12.35 -16.38
N GLN A 768 14.43 11.19 -15.72
CA GLN A 768 13.93 11.06 -14.36
C GLN A 768 14.74 10.02 -13.58
N TYR A 769 14.67 10.03 -12.24
CA TYR A 769 15.23 8.96 -11.40
C TYR A 769 14.20 7.88 -11.11
N ARG A 770 14.58 6.60 -11.20
CA ARG A 770 13.69 5.46 -10.92
C ARG A 770 13.56 5.23 -9.41
N MET A 771 12.36 5.43 -8.87
CA MET A 771 12.03 5.27 -7.44
C MET A 771 10.73 4.45 -7.24
N PRO A 772 10.48 3.87 -6.05
CA PRO A 772 9.17 3.29 -5.69
C PRO A 772 8.05 4.34 -5.67
N GLY A 773 6.81 3.96 -6.01
CA GLY A 773 5.70 4.90 -6.23
C GLY A 773 5.33 5.80 -5.04
N ASP A 774 5.58 5.36 -3.82
CA ASP A 774 5.33 6.11 -2.58
C ASP A 774 6.52 6.99 -2.13
N ILE A 775 7.66 6.94 -2.83
CA ILE A 775 8.93 7.57 -2.42
C ILE A 775 9.42 8.57 -3.48
N ASN A 776 9.83 9.75 -3.02
CA ASN A 776 10.60 10.72 -3.79
C ASN A 776 11.68 11.35 -2.91
N VAL A 777 12.93 11.36 -3.39
CA VAL A 777 14.10 11.88 -2.67
C VAL A 777 14.96 12.80 -3.54
N ASP A 778 15.79 13.61 -2.91
CA ASP A 778 16.79 14.44 -3.58
C ASP A 778 18.10 13.69 -3.90
N GLN A 779 19.11 14.41 -4.38
CA GLN A 779 20.44 13.86 -4.70
C GLN A 779 21.26 13.45 -3.45
N LEU A 780 20.81 13.81 -2.26
CA LEU A 780 21.40 13.44 -0.96
C LEU A 780 20.61 12.29 -0.30
N GLY A 781 19.55 11.79 -0.93
CA GLY A 781 18.67 10.74 -0.42
C GLY A 781 17.63 11.23 0.59
N GLN A 782 17.45 12.54 0.78
CA GLN A 782 16.46 13.10 1.70
C GLN A 782 15.06 13.16 1.07
N PRO A 783 13.97 12.88 1.82
CA PRO A 783 12.61 12.99 1.30
C PRO A 783 12.31 14.39 0.76
N SER A 784 11.84 14.48 -0.48
CA SER A 784 11.61 15.74 -1.17
C SER A 784 10.31 15.72 -1.97
N TRP A 785 9.65 16.88 -2.09
CA TRP A 785 8.52 17.04 -3.00
C TRP A 785 8.95 17.35 -4.44
N ASN A 786 10.18 17.82 -4.66
CA ASN A 786 10.64 18.19 -6.01
C ASN A 786 10.92 16.92 -6.84
N CYS A 787 10.20 16.75 -7.95
CA CYS A 787 10.28 15.57 -8.81
C CYS A 787 11.22 15.86 -9.99
N PHE A 788 12.46 15.37 -9.92
CA PHE A 788 13.46 15.57 -10.98
C PHE A 788 12.98 15.03 -12.35
N SER A 789 12.82 15.94 -13.34
CA SER A 789 12.16 15.65 -14.61
C SER A 789 12.66 16.55 -15.77
N MET A 790 13.88 16.33 -16.25
CA MET A 790 14.52 17.17 -17.28
C MET A 790 13.99 16.90 -18.69
N ARG A 791 13.66 17.96 -19.44
CA ARG A 791 13.13 17.89 -20.82
C ARG A 791 14.24 17.69 -21.86
N SER A 792 14.01 16.79 -22.82
CA SER A 792 14.76 16.66 -24.08
C SER A 792 13.83 16.14 -25.18
N SER A 793 14.34 15.87 -26.39
CA SER A 793 13.54 15.36 -27.51
C SER A 793 14.26 14.24 -28.28
N THR A 794 13.46 13.44 -28.98
CA THR A 794 13.91 12.33 -29.83
C THR A 794 12.82 12.04 -30.90
N ASN A 795 12.85 10.87 -31.54
CA ASN A 795 11.76 10.39 -32.40
C ASN A 795 11.25 8.99 -32.00
N ILE A 796 10.10 8.56 -32.53
CA ILE A 796 9.43 7.30 -32.20
C ILE A 796 10.37 6.09 -32.39
N ARG A 797 11.14 6.04 -33.48
CA ARG A 797 12.13 4.99 -33.77
C ARG A 797 13.18 4.91 -32.67
N ARG A 798 13.83 6.03 -32.33
CA ARG A 798 14.88 6.07 -31.29
C ARG A 798 14.33 5.81 -29.89
N TYR A 799 13.14 6.31 -29.56
CA TYR A 799 12.52 6.04 -28.27
C TYR A 799 12.05 4.58 -28.15
N GLY A 800 11.44 4.02 -29.19
CA GLY A 800 11.01 2.64 -29.22
C GLY A 800 12.17 1.65 -29.17
N ILE A 801 13.30 1.97 -29.82
CA ILE A 801 14.58 1.26 -29.62
C ILE A 801 15.00 1.34 -28.15
N TYR A 802 15.04 2.53 -27.53
CA TYR A 802 15.35 2.67 -26.10
C TYR A 802 14.38 1.89 -25.18
N GLN A 803 13.08 1.88 -25.48
CA GLN A 803 12.07 1.15 -24.70
C GLN A 803 12.29 -0.37 -24.81
N ALA A 804 12.56 -0.87 -26.02
CA ALA A 804 12.89 -2.28 -26.28
C ALA A 804 14.27 -2.68 -25.73
N GLU A 805 15.26 -1.79 -25.76
CA GLU A 805 16.58 -1.99 -25.15
C GLU A 805 16.49 -1.95 -23.61
N SER A 806 15.67 -1.06 -23.04
CA SER A 806 15.37 -1.03 -21.61
C SER A 806 14.70 -2.34 -21.17
N PHE A 807 13.73 -2.84 -21.95
CA PHE A 807 13.09 -4.13 -21.71
C PHE A 807 14.09 -5.28 -21.86
N ARG A 808 14.87 -5.34 -22.95
CA ARG A 808 15.93 -6.34 -23.15
C ARG A 808 17.04 -6.26 -22.11
N HIS A 809 17.38 -5.07 -21.60
CA HIS A 809 18.38 -4.90 -20.55
C HIS A 809 17.82 -5.34 -19.21
N SER A 810 16.56 -5.06 -18.89
CA SER A 810 15.94 -5.59 -17.67
C SER A 810 15.65 -7.09 -17.77
N LEU A 811 15.36 -7.62 -18.97
CA LEU A 811 15.32 -9.05 -19.23
C LEU A 811 16.72 -9.67 -19.14
N LYS A 812 17.79 -8.98 -19.54
CA LYS A 812 19.18 -9.42 -19.34
C LYS A 812 19.59 -9.33 -17.86
N GLU A 813 19.21 -8.29 -17.13
CA GLU A 813 19.40 -8.17 -15.66
C GLU A 813 18.65 -9.29 -14.93
N GLU A 814 17.38 -9.53 -15.27
CA GLU A 814 16.57 -10.57 -14.64
C GLU A 814 16.99 -11.98 -15.10
N THR A 815 17.40 -12.17 -16.36
CA THR A 815 17.98 -13.45 -16.83
C THR A 815 19.37 -13.68 -16.22
N VAL A 816 20.15 -12.63 -15.95
CA VAL A 816 21.42 -12.74 -15.21
C VAL A 816 21.16 -13.02 -13.73
N ARG A 817 20.12 -12.44 -13.13
CA ARG A 817 19.65 -12.83 -11.78
C ARG A 817 19.15 -14.28 -11.74
N LEU A 818 18.41 -14.74 -12.75
CA LEU A 818 17.94 -16.12 -12.86
C LEU A 818 19.09 -17.10 -13.14
N ARG A 819 20.10 -16.71 -13.94
CA ARG A 819 21.36 -17.47 -14.12
C ARG A 819 22.22 -17.50 -12.85
N ALA A 820 22.27 -16.40 -12.10
CA ALA A 820 22.94 -16.32 -10.79
C ALA A 820 22.14 -17.02 -9.67
N ALA A 821 20.83 -17.21 -9.87
CA ALA A 821 19.95 -18.06 -9.10
C ALA A 821 19.73 -19.41 -9.83
N GLY A 822 20.82 -20.04 -10.29
CA GLY A 822 20.90 -21.42 -10.83
C GLY A 822 20.18 -21.71 -12.16
N THR A 823 19.06 -21.05 -12.43
CA THR A 823 18.11 -21.32 -13.51
C THR A 823 18.58 -20.83 -14.89
N GLY A 824 19.56 -21.52 -15.48
CA GLY A 824 20.06 -21.22 -16.82
C GLY A 824 20.67 -22.40 -17.58
N SER A 825 19.92 -22.96 -18.53
CA SER A 825 20.45 -23.97 -19.47
C SER A 825 21.61 -23.41 -20.31
N LYS A 826 22.63 -24.24 -20.59
CA LYS A 826 23.80 -23.86 -21.40
C LYS A 826 23.43 -23.31 -22.80
N TYR A 827 22.29 -23.75 -23.36
CA TYR A 827 21.78 -23.25 -24.64
C TYR A 827 21.36 -21.77 -24.60
N ALA A 828 20.92 -21.27 -23.43
CA ALA A 828 20.52 -19.87 -23.27
C ALA A 828 21.71 -18.90 -23.22
N ILE A 829 22.96 -19.39 -23.20
CA ILE A 829 24.17 -18.56 -23.18
C ILE A 829 24.57 -18.16 -24.61
N ALA A 830 24.75 -19.14 -25.51
CA ALA A 830 25.16 -18.90 -26.90
C ALA A 830 24.20 -17.97 -27.67
N ALA A 831 22.89 -18.09 -27.42
CA ALA A 831 21.87 -17.21 -28.02
C ALA A 831 22.02 -15.73 -27.58
N ALA A 832 22.57 -15.47 -26.39
CA ALA A 832 22.74 -14.12 -25.87
C ALA A 832 24.01 -13.42 -26.41
N GLU A 833 25.00 -14.18 -26.85
CA GLU A 833 26.26 -13.69 -27.43
C GLU A 833 26.07 -13.33 -28.92
N ALA A 834 25.38 -14.20 -29.68
CA ALA A 834 24.98 -13.90 -31.05
C ALA A 834 24.11 -12.62 -31.15
N ALA A 835 23.23 -12.39 -30.17
CA ALA A 835 22.39 -11.20 -30.07
C ALA A 835 23.13 -9.92 -29.58
N ALA A 836 24.46 -9.96 -29.42
CA ALA A 836 25.27 -8.82 -28.97
C ALA A 836 26.30 -8.33 -30.01
N ALA A 837 26.60 -9.11 -31.06
CA ALA A 837 27.74 -8.86 -31.96
C ALA A 837 27.44 -8.08 -33.25
N GLY A 838 26.16 -7.97 -33.67
CA GLY A 838 25.69 -7.00 -34.67
C GLY A 838 26.31 -7.07 -36.08
N THR A 839 26.01 -8.12 -36.86
CA THR A 839 26.36 -8.23 -38.30
C THR A 839 25.18 -8.80 -39.13
N PRO A 840 25.09 -8.49 -40.44
CA PRO A 840 23.85 -8.64 -41.21
C PRO A 840 23.59 -10.05 -41.77
N LEU A 841 22.34 -10.29 -42.21
CA LEU A 841 21.84 -11.59 -42.69
C LEU A 841 22.52 -12.11 -43.96
N GLY A 842 22.92 -13.39 -43.94
CA GLY A 842 23.37 -14.14 -45.11
C GLY A 842 23.47 -15.66 -44.87
N THR A 843 22.48 -16.42 -45.38
CA THR A 843 22.51 -17.89 -45.67
C THR A 843 22.92 -18.91 -44.59
N ILE A 844 21.89 -19.57 -44.02
CA ILE A 844 21.69 -21.05 -44.00
C ILE A 844 22.66 -21.98 -43.21
N ALA A 845 22.09 -22.56 -42.14
CA ALA A 845 22.16 -23.96 -41.65
C ALA A 845 23.24 -24.51 -40.68
N THR A 846 22.72 -25.39 -39.82
CA THR A 846 23.29 -26.60 -39.17
C THR A 846 24.27 -26.54 -37.99
N THR A 847 23.85 -27.25 -36.93
CA THR A 847 24.64 -27.94 -35.87
C THR A 847 25.44 -27.13 -34.82
N ALA A 848 25.47 -27.72 -33.61
CA ALA A 848 26.28 -27.37 -32.42
C ALA A 848 27.09 -28.63 -32.01
N PRO A 849 27.88 -28.72 -30.89
CA PRO A 849 28.18 -27.72 -29.84
C PRO A 849 29.67 -27.67 -29.34
N ALA A 850 30.05 -26.58 -28.63
CA ALA A 850 31.13 -26.48 -27.62
C ALA A 850 31.01 -25.09 -26.93
N ALA A 851 31.12 -24.86 -25.62
CA ALA A 851 32.21 -25.07 -24.64
C ALA A 851 33.48 -24.22 -24.96
N SER A 852 34.11 -23.48 -24.02
CA SER A 852 33.89 -23.15 -22.59
C SER A 852 34.98 -22.16 -22.10
N LEU A 853 35.00 -21.76 -20.79
CA LEU A 853 36.10 -21.03 -20.09
C LEU A 853 36.24 -19.52 -20.45
N LEU A 854 36.60 -18.54 -19.59
CA LEU A 854 36.81 -18.34 -18.12
C LEU A 854 36.52 -16.83 -17.84
N SER A 855 35.91 -16.39 -16.73
CA SER A 855 36.49 -15.97 -15.42
C SER A 855 37.73 -15.03 -15.50
N VAL A 856 37.96 -13.99 -14.67
CA VAL A 856 37.35 -13.50 -13.40
C VAL A 856 37.36 -11.94 -13.42
N THR A 857 36.71 -11.19 -12.51
CA THR A 857 37.25 -10.80 -11.18
C THR A 857 36.14 -10.28 -10.25
N ASN A 858 36.35 -10.42 -8.93
CA ASN A 858 35.39 -10.08 -7.87
C ASN A 858 36.10 -9.23 -6.78
N PRO A 859 35.57 -8.07 -6.35
CA PRO A 859 36.25 -7.13 -5.43
C PRO A 859 36.31 -7.58 -3.95
N ALA A 860 36.54 -8.86 -3.67
CA ALA A 860 36.75 -9.37 -2.31
C ALA A 860 38.19 -9.16 -1.77
N ILE A 861 39.15 -8.82 -2.65
CA ILE A 861 40.58 -8.73 -2.30
C ILE A 861 40.90 -7.50 -1.43
N ALA A 862 40.16 -6.38 -1.58
CA ALA A 862 40.42 -5.14 -0.86
C ALA A 862 40.27 -5.29 0.68
N ALA A 863 39.31 -6.10 1.14
CA ALA A 863 39.05 -6.30 2.57
C ALA A 863 40.10 -7.17 3.28
N ALA A 864 40.93 -7.91 2.53
CA ALA A 864 41.90 -8.86 3.08
C ALA A 864 43.26 -8.25 3.45
N MET A 865 43.62 -7.08 2.90
CA MET A 865 44.93 -6.46 3.12
C MET A 865 45.04 -5.62 4.40
N ALA A 866 43.91 -5.21 5.00
CA ALA A 866 43.88 -4.31 6.17
C ALA A 866 44.18 -4.98 7.53
N ARG A 867 44.77 -6.19 7.57
CA ARG A 867 45.05 -6.94 8.82
C ARG A 867 46.38 -7.71 8.82
N LYS A 868 47.53 -7.02 8.59
CA LYS A 868 48.85 -7.62 8.90
C LYS A 868 49.97 -6.65 9.34
N ALA A 869 49.65 -5.69 10.19
CA ALA A 869 50.56 -4.99 11.11
C ALA A 869 49.71 -4.56 12.33
N VAL A 870 50.18 -4.52 13.58
CA VAL A 870 51.52 -4.75 14.18
C VAL A 870 51.46 -5.94 15.18
N GLY A 871 52.59 -6.39 15.71
CA GLY A 871 52.70 -7.56 16.62
C GLY A 871 52.19 -7.35 18.06
N ALA A 872 52.39 -8.36 18.90
CA ALA A 872 51.92 -8.42 20.29
C ALA A 872 53.08 -8.42 21.31
N ASP A 873 52.86 -7.79 22.47
CA ASP A 873 53.36 -8.21 23.79
C ASP A 873 52.80 -7.27 24.89
N GLY A 874 52.60 -7.78 26.13
CA GLY A 874 52.26 -6.94 27.30
C GLY A 874 51.13 -7.46 28.25
N PRO A 875 51.39 -7.70 29.56
CA PRO A 875 50.41 -8.16 30.55
C PRO A 875 49.63 -7.02 31.30
N PRO A 876 48.56 -7.32 32.08
CA PRO A 876 47.49 -6.35 32.39
C PRO A 876 47.58 -5.63 33.76
N ALA A 877 46.91 -4.46 33.89
CA ALA A 877 46.80 -3.72 35.15
C ALA A 877 45.45 -2.99 35.41
N LYS A 878 44.74 -3.45 36.45
CA LYS A 878 43.93 -2.72 37.48
C LYS A 878 42.87 -1.66 37.09
N ARG A 879 41.65 -1.88 37.62
CA ARG A 879 40.55 -0.90 37.80
C ARG A 879 40.99 0.35 38.61
N ARG A 880 40.37 1.51 38.33
CA ARG A 880 39.91 2.44 39.40
C ARG A 880 38.64 3.20 38.97
N ARG A 881 37.81 3.59 39.94
CA ARG A 881 36.61 4.44 39.77
C ARG A 881 36.96 5.91 40.04
N THR A 882 36.47 6.81 39.19
CA THR A 882 36.06 8.19 39.50
C THR A 882 34.88 8.52 38.58
N GLY A 883 33.95 9.39 39.01
CA GLY A 883 32.75 9.73 38.23
C GLY A 883 32.52 11.24 38.11
N GLY A 884 31.47 11.62 37.36
CA GLY A 884 31.10 13.01 37.10
C GLY A 884 31.31 13.42 35.62
N GLN A 885 30.38 14.23 35.09
CA GLN A 885 30.49 15.05 33.88
C GLN A 885 31.10 14.40 32.60
N ALA A 886 30.37 13.45 31.99
CA ALA A 886 30.72 12.95 30.63
C ALA A 886 29.51 12.42 29.80
N ALA A 887 28.39 13.16 29.74
CA ALA A 887 27.17 12.70 29.04
C ALA A 887 26.86 13.37 27.69
N VAL A 888 27.63 14.39 27.26
CA VAL A 888 27.36 15.16 26.03
C VAL A 888 28.24 14.73 24.85
N ASN A 889 29.50 14.32 25.10
CA ASN A 889 30.48 14.08 24.03
C ASN A 889 30.48 12.66 23.44
N ALA A 890 29.59 11.78 23.90
CA ALA A 890 29.47 10.40 23.38
C ALA A 890 28.95 10.33 21.93
N SER A 891 28.26 11.37 21.46
CA SER A 891 27.85 11.50 20.05
C SER A 891 29.04 11.88 19.15
N ALA A 892 29.83 12.87 19.57
CA ALA A 892 30.98 13.37 18.81
C ALA A 892 32.07 12.29 18.61
N ALA A 893 32.36 11.47 19.63
CA ALA A 893 33.39 10.44 19.54
C ALA A 893 33.09 9.35 18.50
N LYS A 894 31.82 9.04 18.24
CA LYS A 894 31.42 8.10 17.18
C LYS A 894 31.52 8.68 15.76
N LEU A 895 31.47 10.01 15.61
CA LEU A 895 31.76 10.68 14.34
C LEU A 895 33.27 10.85 14.11
N ALA A 896 34.05 11.15 15.15
CA ALA A 896 35.51 11.28 15.05
C ALA A 896 36.18 9.96 14.64
N ALA A 897 35.77 8.83 15.23
CA ALA A 897 36.31 7.50 14.88
C ALA A 897 36.00 7.03 13.45
N ALA A 898 35.11 7.71 12.72
CA ALA A 898 34.87 7.48 11.30
C ALA A 898 35.80 8.31 10.38
N ALA A 899 36.48 9.33 10.91
CA ALA A 899 37.31 10.25 10.12
C ALA A 899 38.77 9.76 9.95
N GLU A 900 39.35 9.08 10.95
CA GLU A 900 40.76 8.63 10.92
C GLU A 900 41.04 7.44 9.98
N LEU A 901 40.03 6.93 9.27
CA LEU A 901 40.19 5.93 8.20
C LEU A 901 40.23 6.52 6.78
N ALA A 902 40.05 7.84 6.65
CA ALA A 902 40.38 8.59 5.43
C ALA A 902 41.81 9.15 5.56
N GLY A 903 42.73 8.67 4.72
CA GLY A 903 44.14 9.06 4.80
C GLY A 903 44.46 10.30 3.95
N GLY A 904 45.09 11.30 4.58
CA GLY A 904 45.70 12.45 3.89
C GLY A 904 44.74 13.65 3.65
N PRO A 905 45.18 14.91 3.83
CA PRO A 905 44.34 16.08 3.55
C PRO A 905 44.11 16.39 2.06
N ASP A 906 44.92 15.81 1.15
CA ASP A 906 45.15 16.39 -0.18
C ASP A 906 44.45 15.69 -1.37
N ASP A 907 43.69 14.60 -1.16
CA ASP A 907 42.94 13.91 -2.22
C ASP A 907 41.57 13.39 -1.74
N LEU A 908 40.48 14.11 -2.06
CA LEU A 908 39.10 13.76 -1.71
C LEU A 908 38.23 13.51 -2.96
N PRO A 909 37.89 12.25 -3.30
CA PRO A 909 36.91 11.95 -4.33
C PRO A 909 35.47 12.18 -3.84
N THR A 910 34.77 13.17 -4.39
CA THR A 910 33.35 13.43 -4.10
C THR A 910 32.46 12.31 -4.65
N GLY A 911 31.78 11.54 -3.78
CA GLY A 911 31.00 10.35 -4.17
C GLY A 911 29.48 10.51 -4.06
N HIS A 912 28.77 10.46 -5.19
CA HIS A 912 27.29 10.34 -5.24
C HIS A 912 26.81 8.89 -4.97
N MET A 913 25.58 8.74 -4.48
CA MET A 913 24.82 7.50 -4.71
C MET A 913 24.30 7.45 -6.17
N PRO A 914 24.60 6.41 -6.95
CA PRO A 914 24.22 6.34 -8.36
C PRO A 914 22.75 5.94 -8.57
N MET A 915 21.84 6.93 -8.57
CA MET A 915 20.43 6.71 -8.89
C MET A 915 20.24 6.25 -10.35
N LYS A 916 19.49 5.15 -10.56
CA LYS A 916 19.22 4.62 -11.90
C LYS A 916 18.29 5.56 -12.68
N VAL A 917 18.83 6.21 -13.70
CA VAL A 917 18.10 7.15 -14.58
C VAL A 917 17.21 6.38 -15.56
N VAL A 918 16.01 6.90 -15.79
CA VAL A 918 15.05 6.46 -16.83
C VAL A 918 14.65 7.62 -17.72
N LYS A 919 14.21 7.31 -18.94
CA LYS A 919 13.63 8.26 -19.89
C LYS A 919 12.16 7.91 -20.08
N PHE A 920 11.33 8.93 -20.21
CA PHE A 920 9.88 8.83 -20.38
C PHE A 920 9.48 9.58 -21.66
N GLY A 921 9.00 8.85 -22.67
CA GLY A 921 8.42 9.40 -23.88
C GLY A 921 7.02 9.91 -23.59
N THR A 922 6.77 11.20 -23.72
CA THR A 922 5.56 11.86 -23.23
C THR A 922 4.99 12.80 -24.28
N ASN A 923 3.68 13.07 -24.19
CA ASN A 923 2.97 14.06 -25.02
C ASN A 923 3.18 13.88 -26.53
N VAL A 924 3.30 12.63 -27.01
CA VAL A 924 3.45 12.33 -28.44
C VAL A 924 2.10 12.57 -29.11
N ASP A 925 2.02 13.57 -29.98
CA ASP A 925 0.75 13.97 -30.59
C ASP A 925 0.29 12.96 -31.66
N LEU A 926 -0.98 12.56 -31.58
CA LEU A 926 -1.65 11.72 -32.58
C LEU A 926 -2.75 12.50 -33.34
N SER A 927 -2.76 13.83 -33.30
CA SER A 927 -3.78 14.69 -33.95
C SER A 927 -3.89 14.54 -35.48
N ASP A 928 -2.82 14.11 -36.15
CA ASP A 928 -2.76 14.03 -37.60
C ASP A 928 -3.55 12.83 -38.14
N GLU A 929 -4.78 13.09 -38.57
CA GLU A 929 -5.66 12.07 -39.15
C GLU A 929 -5.07 11.37 -40.39
N THR A 930 -4.17 12.02 -41.15
CA THR A 930 -3.53 11.39 -42.32
C THR A 930 -2.51 10.33 -41.91
N LYS A 931 -1.84 10.54 -40.76
CA LYS A 931 -0.83 9.63 -40.20
C LYS A 931 -1.43 8.56 -39.31
N PHE A 932 -2.48 8.90 -38.55
CA PHE A 932 -3.03 8.06 -37.47
C PHE A 932 -4.50 7.66 -37.69
N ALA A 933 -4.94 7.63 -38.95
CA ALA A 933 -6.31 7.28 -39.37
C ALA A 933 -6.85 5.98 -38.75
N ALA A 934 -6.01 4.96 -38.55
CA ALA A 934 -6.43 3.69 -37.94
C ALA A 934 -6.68 3.87 -36.44
N GLN A 935 -5.71 4.43 -35.73
CA GLN A 935 -5.73 4.72 -34.31
C GLN A 935 -6.95 5.58 -33.93
N LEU A 936 -7.17 6.70 -34.61
CA LEU A 936 -8.26 7.62 -34.26
C LEU A 936 -9.65 7.03 -34.55
N ARG A 937 -9.81 6.27 -35.65
CA ARG A 937 -11.05 5.53 -35.92
C ARG A 937 -11.34 4.46 -34.86
N GLU A 938 -10.31 3.86 -34.29
CA GLU A 938 -10.47 2.83 -33.27
C GLU A 938 -10.97 3.40 -31.94
N LEU A 939 -10.51 4.59 -31.55
CA LEU A 939 -10.98 5.28 -30.34
C LEU A 939 -12.44 5.75 -30.46
N ASN A 940 -12.98 5.92 -31.68
CA ASN A 940 -14.39 6.21 -31.89
C ASN A 940 -15.34 5.05 -31.48
N LYS A 941 -14.81 3.85 -31.16
CA LYS A 941 -15.58 2.77 -30.53
C LYS A 941 -16.01 3.08 -29.09
N MET A 942 -15.31 3.99 -28.38
CA MET A 942 -15.64 4.40 -27.01
C MET A 942 -17.08 4.92 -26.89
N PRO A 943 -17.71 4.88 -25.71
CA PRO A 943 -19.01 5.53 -25.50
C PRO A 943 -18.89 7.05 -25.64
N ALA A 944 -19.95 7.70 -26.10
CA ALA A 944 -19.91 9.11 -26.52
C ALA A 944 -19.35 10.06 -25.45
N PHE A 945 -19.67 9.85 -24.18
CA PHE A 945 -19.20 10.70 -23.07
C PHE A 945 -17.68 10.67 -22.83
N ALA A 946 -16.98 9.68 -23.40
CA ALA A 946 -15.55 9.47 -23.24
C ALA A 946 -14.77 9.61 -24.56
N ARG A 947 -15.42 9.96 -25.68
CA ARG A 947 -14.74 10.19 -26.98
C ARG A 947 -14.04 11.55 -27.01
N ASN A 948 -12.89 11.58 -27.68
CA ASN A 948 -12.20 12.81 -28.05
C ASN A 948 -13.11 13.76 -28.87
N SER A 949 -13.96 13.21 -29.74
CA SER A 949 -14.99 13.95 -30.48
C SER A 949 -16.39 13.37 -30.23
N ALA A 950 -17.29 14.16 -29.65
CA ALA A 950 -18.71 13.84 -29.46
C ALA A 950 -19.56 15.09 -29.19
N SER A 951 -20.84 15.08 -29.57
CA SER A 951 -21.77 16.19 -29.31
C SER A 951 -21.92 16.53 -27.81
N CYS A 952 -21.78 15.54 -26.93
CA CYS A 952 -21.81 15.69 -25.47
C CYS A 952 -20.45 16.00 -24.81
N ASN A 953 -19.41 16.26 -25.61
CA ASN A 953 -18.11 16.74 -25.14
C ASN A 953 -17.96 18.23 -25.53
N ALA A 954 -17.89 19.12 -24.55
CA ALA A 954 -17.76 20.56 -24.77
C ALA A 954 -16.54 20.91 -25.64
N LEU A 955 -15.41 20.21 -25.46
CA LEU A 955 -14.15 20.47 -26.19
C LEU A 955 -14.24 20.13 -27.70
N THR A 956 -15.24 19.36 -28.12
CA THR A 956 -15.54 19.11 -29.54
C THR A 956 -16.08 20.37 -30.24
N HIS A 957 -16.78 21.24 -29.51
CA HIS A 957 -17.37 22.46 -30.08
C HIS A 957 -16.36 23.61 -30.21
N LEU A 958 -15.12 23.46 -29.75
CA LEU A 958 -14.13 24.55 -29.72
C LEU A 958 -13.73 25.09 -31.11
N GLY A 959 -13.99 24.33 -32.17
CA GLY A 959 -13.75 24.73 -33.57
C GLY A 959 -12.28 24.73 -34.01
N HIS A 960 -11.34 24.40 -33.11
CA HIS A 960 -9.91 24.24 -33.39
C HIS A 960 -9.27 23.24 -32.43
N SER A 961 -8.08 22.74 -32.79
CA SER A 961 -7.34 21.75 -32.00
C SER A 961 -6.53 22.38 -30.88
N VAL A 962 -6.59 21.77 -29.70
CA VAL A 962 -5.74 22.04 -28.52
C VAL A 962 -5.04 20.73 -28.17
N LEU A 963 -3.72 20.69 -28.38
CA LEU A 963 -2.95 19.44 -28.42
C LEU A 963 -2.95 18.71 -27.07
N GLY A 964 -3.42 17.46 -27.07
CA GLY A 964 -3.61 16.64 -25.87
C GLY A 964 -4.94 16.83 -25.16
N MET A 965 -5.71 17.87 -25.50
CA MET A 965 -7.02 18.12 -24.89
C MET A 965 -8.16 17.57 -25.76
N ASN A 966 -8.36 18.13 -26.95
CA ASN A 966 -9.26 17.57 -27.98
C ASN A 966 -8.50 16.90 -29.13
N THR A 967 -7.22 16.57 -28.90
CA THR A 967 -6.45 15.62 -29.69
C THR A 967 -5.83 14.58 -28.77
N VAL A 968 -5.58 13.39 -29.30
CA VAL A 968 -5.06 12.27 -28.53
C VAL A 968 -3.55 12.40 -28.36
N GLN A 969 -3.06 12.32 -27.13
CA GLN A 969 -1.64 12.17 -26.82
C GLN A 969 -1.31 10.74 -26.42
N LEU A 970 -0.16 10.26 -26.92
CA LEU A 970 0.46 9.00 -26.58
C LEU A 970 1.62 9.20 -25.61
N TYR A 971 1.76 8.27 -24.69
CA TYR A 971 2.81 8.17 -23.69
C TYR A 971 3.48 6.80 -23.83
N MET A 972 4.81 6.75 -23.89
CA MET A 972 5.60 5.52 -24.06
C MET A 972 6.52 5.35 -22.85
N LYS A 973 6.29 4.31 -22.03
CA LYS A 973 6.86 4.21 -20.67
C LYS A 973 7.80 3.01 -20.49
N VAL A 974 8.66 3.13 -19.49
CA VAL A 974 9.50 2.08 -18.90
C VAL A 974 9.29 2.08 -17.36
N PRO A 975 9.75 1.09 -16.58
CA PRO A 975 9.55 1.07 -15.13
C PRO A 975 10.05 2.31 -14.38
N GLY A 976 9.13 3.08 -13.80
CA GLY A 976 9.43 4.28 -13.02
C GLY A 976 9.31 5.61 -13.78
N CYS A 977 8.74 5.65 -14.99
CA CYS A 977 8.33 6.92 -15.60
C CYS A 977 7.21 7.56 -14.78
N ARG A 978 7.34 8.84 -14.45
CA ARG A 978 6.40 9.62 -13.63
C ARG A 978 5.73 10.73 -14.45
N THR A 979 4.41 10.80 -14.39
CA THR A 979 3.67 12.05 -14.55
C THR A 979 3.51 12.66 -13.15
N PRO A 980 4.12 13.82 -12.86
CA PRO A 980 4.08 14.44 -11.53
C PRO A 980 2.66 14.90 -11.13
N GLY A 981 2.52 15.37 -9.90
CA GLY A 981 1.30 16.02 -9.41
C GLY A 981 0.89 17.19 -10.30
N HIS A 982 -0.38 17.22 -10.69
CA HIS A 982 -0.98 18.30 -11.45
C HIS A 982 -2.51 18.27 -11.32
N LEU A 983 -3.15 19.33 -11.81
CA LEU A 983 -4.55 19.31 -12.26
C LEU A 983 -4.56 19.28 -13.79
N GLU A 984 -5.62 18.74 -14.36
CA GLU A 984 -5.87 18.85 -15.80
C GLU A 984 -6.05 20.31 -16.24
N ASN A 985 -5.66 20.62 -17.48
CA ASN A 985 -5.74 21.98 -18.01
C ASN A 985 -7.18 22.52 -17.96
N ASN A 986 -7.36 23.71 -17.41
CA ASN A 986 -8.68 24.30 -17.12
C ASN A 986 -9.63 23.35 -16.37
N CYS A 987 -9.10 22.45 -15.51
CA CYS A 987 -9.85 21.48 -14.70
C CYS A 987 -10.82 20.58 -15.50
N PHE A 988 -10.58 20.34 -16.80
CA PHE A 988 -11.37 19.41 -17.61
C PHE A 988 -11.19 17.96 -17.13
N ALA A 989 -12.22 17.12 -17.32
CA ALA A 989 -12.09 15.68 -17.11
C ALA A 989 -11.12 15.06 -18.12
N SER A 990 -10.60 13.87 -17.81
CA SER A 990 -9.57 13.20 -18.61
C SER A 990 -9.83 11.71 -18.73
N VAL A 991 -9.58 11.17 -19.92
CA VAL A 991 -9.74 9.75 -20.24
C VAL A 991 -8.36 9.19 -20.55
N ASN A 992 -7.91 8.19 -19.78
CA ASN A 992 -6.65 7.52 -20.03
C ASN A 992 -6.88 6.02 -20.28
N ILE A 993 -6.42 5.52 -21.42
CA ILE A 993 -6.39 4.09 -21.74
C ILE A 993 -4.95 3.59 -21.64
N ASN A 994 -4.71 2.62 -20.78
CA ASN A 994 -3.46 1.87 -20.78
C ASN A 994 -3.51 0.86 -21.93
N ILE A 995 -2.68 1.07 -22.95
CA ILE A 995 -2.47 0.12 -24.06
C ILE A 995 -1.89 -1.19 -23.53
N GLY A 996 -1.24 -1.13 -22.36
CA GLY A 996 -0.41 -2.19 -21.84
C GLY A 996 0.92 -2.22 -22.58
N PRO A 997 1.63 -3.35 -22.50
CA PRO A 997 1.31 -4.53 -21.69
C PRO A 997 1.48 -4.34 -20.18
N GLY A 998 2.29 -3.36 -19.76
CA GLY A 998 2.57 -3.06 -18.35
C GLY A 998 1.44 -2.39 -17.58
N GLU A 999 1.60 -2.33 -16.25
CA GLU A 999 0.65 -1.72 -15.32
C GLU A 999 1.07 -0.28 -14.92
N CYS A 1000 0.11 0.60 -14.64
CA CYS A 1000 0.34 1.94 -14.08
C CYS A 1000 -0.24 2.04 -12.67
N GLU A 1001 0.51 2.60 -11.73
CA GLU A 1001 0.02 3.01 -10.42
C GLU A 1001 -0.47 4.46 -10.48
N TRP A 1002 -1.69 4.67 -9.99
CA TRP A 1002 -2.40 5.95 -10.01
C TRP A 1002 -2.70 6.43 -8.60
N PHE A 1003 -2.57 7.74 -8.41
CA PHE A 1003 -2.86 8.46 -7.19
C PHE A 1003 -3.78 9.63 -7.50
N GLY A 1004 -4.82 9.86 -6.70
CA GLY A 1004 -5.79 10.94 -6.93
C GLY A 1004 -6.36 11.50 -5.64
N VAL A 1005 -6.75 12.79 -5.68
CA VAL A 1005 -7.27 13.56 -4.55
C VAL A 1005 -8.41 14.46 -5.04
N ASP A 1006 -9.49 14.55 -4.26
CA ASP A 1006 -10.68 15.36 -4.57
C ASP A 1006 -10.33 16.85 -4.80
N TYR A 1007 -11.03 17.48 -5.74
CA TYR A 1007 -10.90 18.90 -6.07
C TYR A 1007 -10.91 19.83 -4.84
N GLU A 1008 -11.71 19.52 -3.81
CA GLU A 1008 -11.80 20.33 -2.58
C GLU A 1008 -10.44 20.49 -1.85
N TYR A 1009 -9.45 19.63 -2.10
CA TYR A 1009 -8.14 19.68 -1.44
C TYR A 1009 -7.03 20.35 -2.28
N TRP A 1010 -7.30 20.78 -3.53
CA TRP A 1010 -6.28 21.49 -4.32
C TRP A 1010 -5.68 22.71 -3.59
N PRO A 1011 -6.42 23.52 -2.79
CA PRO A 1011 -5.84 24.65 -2.05
C PRO A 1011 -4.92 24.26 -0.89
N VAL A 1012 -5.08 23.04 -0.37
CA VAL A 1012 -4.17 22.50 0.66
C VAL A 1012 -2.87 22.06 0.01
N ILE A 1013 -2.95 21.40 -1.15
CA ILE A 1013 -1.78 20.97 -1.93
C ILE A 1013 -1.03 22.20 -2.49
N ASP A 1014 -1.74 23.22 -2.98
CA ASP A 1014 -1.18 24.52 -3.39
C ASP A 1014 -0.32 25.15 -2.29
N ARG A 1015 -0.86 25.21 -1.06
CA ARG A 1015 -0.12 25.69 0.11
C ARG A 1015 1.11 24.82 0.39
N MET A 1016 0.95 23.50 0.43
CA MET A 1016 2.07 22.58 0.71
C MET A 1016 3.20 22.67 -0.34
N CYS A 1017 2.87 22.97 -1.60
CA CYS A 1017 3.85 23.27 -2.64
C CYS A 1017 4.52 24.64 -2.40
N LYS A 1018 3.75 25.70 -2.12
CA LYS A 1018 4.26 27.05 -1.82
C LYS A 1018 5.17 27.09 -0.59
N ASP A 1019 4.81 26.38 0.48
CA ASP A 1019 5.64 26.15 1.69
C ASP A 1019 7.03 25.55 1.38
N ARG A 1020 7.20 24.97 0.19
CA ARG A 1020 8.42 24.29 -0.29
C ARG A 1020 9.06 25.00 -1.50
N GLY A 1021 8.58 26.19 -1.87
CA GLY A 1021 9.07 26.94 -3.04
C GLY A 1021 8.67 26.33 -4.39
N ILE A 1022 7.59 25.54 -4.43
CA ILE A 1022 7.09 24.87 -5.63
C ILE A 1022 5.79 25.54 -6.10
N ASP A 1023 5.70 25.85 -7.39
CA ASP A 1023 4.45 26.28 -8.03
C ASP A 1023 3.57 25.06 -8.36
N LEU A 1024 2.28 25.10 -8.02
CA LEU A 1024 1.34 24.00 -8.24
C LEU A 1024 1.17 23.64 -9.73
N MET A 1025 1.10 24.66 -10.59
CA MET A 1025 0.72 24.57 -12.01
C MET A 1025 1.95 24.47 -12.94
N LYS A 1026 3.06 25.11 -12.55
CA LYS A 1026 4.30 25.22 -13.33
C LYS A 1026 5.41 24.28 -12.83
N GLY A 1027 5.33 23.80 -11.58
CA GLY A 1027 6.33 22.96 -10.94
C GLY A 1027 6.23 21.48 -11.30
N SER A 1028 7.28 20.71 -10.98
CA SER A 1028 7.29 19.24 -11.08
C SER A 1028 7.41 18.65 -9.68
N TRP A 1029 6.33 18.06 -9.18
CA TRP A 1029 6.26 17.62 -7.78
C TRP A 1029 5.68 16.21 -7.59
N TRP A 1030 6.10 15.55 -6.51
CA TRP A 1030 5.64 14.23 -6.09
C TRP A 1030 5.37 14.24 -4.58
N PRO A 1031 4.10 14.17 -4.13
CA PRO A 1031 3.78 14.28 -2.71
C PRO A 1031 4.39 13.17 -1.84
N ASN A 1032 4.92 13.56 -0.68
CA ASN A 1032 5.22 12.59 0.39
C ASN A 1032 3.90 12.21 1.12
N PHE A 1033 3.61 10.92 1.19
CA PHE A 1033 2.41 10.38 1.85
C PHE A 1033 2.29 10.79 3.33
N GLU A 1034 3.40 10.92 4.06
CA GLU A 1034 3.34 11.39 5.45
C GLU A 1034 2.88 12.84 5.57
N ASP A 1035 3.32 13.70 4.64
CA ASP A 1035 2.93 15.10 4.62
C ASP A 1035 1.43 15.24 4.32
N LEU A 1036 0.91 14.45 3.37
CA LEU A 1036 -0.53 14.37 3.07
C LEU A 1036 -1.34 13.86 4.28
N VAL A 1037 -0.85 12.83 4.97
CA VAL A 1037 -1.49 12.31 6.20
C VAL A 1037 -1.47 13.34 7.33
N ARG A 1038 -0.36 14.06 7.54
CA ARG A 1038 -0.24 15.14 8.51
C ARG A 1038 -1.17 16.31 8.17
N ALA A 1039 -1.37 16.62 6.89
CA ALA A 1039 -2.33 17.62 6.40
C ALA A 1039 -3.81 17.15 6.41
N ARG A 1040 -4.07 15.86 6.68
CA ARG A 1040 -5.39 15.19 6.54
C ARG A 1040 -5.98 15.25 5.12
N VAL A 1041 -5.13 15.19 4.10
CA VAL A 1041 -5.53 15.05 2.70
C VAL A 1041 -5.85 13.56 2.41
N PRO A 1042 -7.07 13.20 2.00
CA PRO A 1042 -7.41 11.83 1.63
C PRO A 1042 -6.91 11.51 0.21
N VAL A 1043 -6.52 10.27 -0.04
CA VAL A 1043 -5.87 9.83 -1.29
C VAL A 1043 -6.47 8.51 -1.79
N TYR A 1044 -6.85 8.47 -3.05
CA TYR A 1044 -7.09 7.25 -3.81
C TYR A 1044 -5.76 6.68 -4.30
N ARG A 1045 -5.52 5.36 -4.14
CA ARG A 1045 -4.35 4.65 -4.68
C ARG A 1045 -4.78 3.33 -5.33
N PHE A 1046 -4.44 3.12 -6.60
CA PHE A 1046 -4.86 1.93 -7.35
C PHE A 1046 -4.00 1.63 -8.58
N THR A 1047 -4.20 0.45 -9.17
CA THR A 1047 -3.44 -0.03 -10.34
C THR A 1047 -4.34 -0.16 -11.57
N GLN A 1048 -3.98 0.54 -12.64
CA GLN A 1048 -4.57 0.45 -13.98
C GLN A 1048 -3.84 -0.62 -14.80
N LYS A 1049 -4.55 -1.67 -15.20
CA LYS A 1049 -4.03 -2.73 -16.08
C LYS A 1049 -4.15 -2.35 -17.56
N ALA A 1050 -3.51 -3.10 -18.43
CA ALA A 1050 -3.75 -3.02 -19.87
C ALA A 1050 -5.25 -3.20 -20.18
N GLY A 1051 -5.80 -2.33 -21.04
CA GLY A 1051 -7.23 -2.30 -21.37
C GLY A 1051 -8.16 -1.74 -20.27
N ASP A 1052 -7.66 -1.42 -19.07
CA ASP A 1052 -8.42 -0.63 -18.10
C ASP A 1052 -8.42 0.86 -18.52
N ILE A 1053 -9.60 1.48 -18.53
CA ILE A 1053 -9.74 2.92 -18.71
C ILE A 1053 -9.81 3.60 -17.35
N VAL A 1054 -9.00 4.64 -17.15
CA VAL A 1054 -9.13 5.57 -16.02
C VAL A 1054 -9.92 6.77 -16.48
N TRP A 1055 -10.95 7.11 -15.70
CA TRP A 1055 -11.65 8.38 -15.79
C TRP A 1055 -11.16 9.27 -14.65
N VAL A 1056 -10.60 10.43 -15.00
CA VAL A 1056 -10.28 11.49 -14.04
C VAL A 1056 -11.39 12.53 -14.13
N GLY A 1057 -12.09 12.78 -13.02
CA GLY A 1057 -13.12 13.81 -12.94
C GLY A 1057 -12.52 15.21 -12.98
N GLY A 1058 -13.33 16.18 -13.41
CA GLY A 1058 -12.91 17.58 -13.46
C GLY A 1058 -12.34 18.07 -12.13
N GLY A 1059 -11.20 18.74 -12.17
CA GLY A 1059 -10.52 19.29 -10.99
C GLY A 1059 -9.81 18.27 -10.08
N CYS A 1060 -9.78 16.97 -10.41
CA CYS A 1060 -9.07 15.98 -9.60
C CYS A 1060 -7.55 16.17 -9.66
N VAL A 1061 -6.93 16.34 -8.49
CA VAL A 1061 -5.47 16.48 -8.37
C VAL A 1061 -4.86 15.08 -8.39
N HIS A 1062 -3.97 14.79 -9.33
CA HIS A 1062 -3.50 13.41 -9.54
C HIS A 1062 -2.05 13.31 -10.00
N TRP A 1063 -1.44 12.13 -9.77
CA TRP A 1063 -0.10 11.77 -10.22
C TRP A 1063 -0.02 10.27 -10.56
N VAL A 1064 0.92 9.90 -11.44
CA VAL A 1064 0.95 8.56 -12.06
C VAL A 1064 2.37 8.05 -12.22
N GLN A 1065 2.62 6.78 -11.92
CA GLN A 1065 3.87 6.09 -12.22
C GLN A 1065 3.64 4.80 -13.01
N SER A 1066 4.44 4.52 -14.04
CA SER A 1066 4.49 3.18 -14.64
C SER A 1066 5.19 2.19 -13.71
N VAL A 1067 4.52 1.05 -13.45
CA VAL A 1067 5.14 -0.10 -12.80
C VAL A 1067 6.16 -0.72 -13.77
N GLY A 1068 5.86 -0.71 -15.08
CA GLY A 1068 6.83 -1.08 -16.12
C GLY A 1068 6.53 -0.64 -17.55
N TRP A 1069 6.74 -1.52 -18.52
CA TRP A 1069 6.72 -1.16 -19.95
C TRP A 1069 5.29 -1.19 -20.49
N CYS A 1070 4.68 -0.02 -20.58
CA CYS A 1070 3.42 0.18 -21.26
C CYS A 1070 3.45 1.42 -22.16
N ASN A 1071 2.48 1.48 -23.07
CA ASN A 1071 2.04 2.74 -23.64
C ASN A 1071 0.70 3.14 -23.00
N ASN A 1072 0.40 4.43 -22.92
CA ASN A 1072 -0.94 4.95 -22.65
C ASN A 1072 -1.35 5.90 -23.76
N VAL A 1073 -2.64 5.99 -24.04
CA VAL A 1073 -3.23 7.15 -24.74
C VAL A 1073 -4.12 7.92 -23.78
N ALA A 1074 -4.15 9.25 -23.91
CA ALA A 1074 -5.06 10.10 -23.17
C ALA A 1074 -5.52 11.31 -23.97
N TRP A 1075 -6.67 11.85 -23.58
CA TRP A 1075 -7.26 13.11 -24.05
C TRP A 1075 -8.21 13.64 -22.98
N ASN A 1076 -8.49 14.94 -23.01
CA ASN A 1076 -9.50 15.54 -22.15
C ASN A 1076 -10.91 15.42 -22.75
N VAL A 1077 -11.90 15.46 -21.88
CA VAL A 1077 -13.31 15.59 -22.26
C VAL A 1077 -13.97 16.63 -21.38
N GLY A 1078 -14.89 17.41 -21.95
CA GLY A 1078 -15.75 18.32 -21.21
C GLY A 1078 -17.15 17.74 -21.06
N PRO A 1079 -17.46 17.01 -19.97
CA PRO A 1079 -18.82 16.72 -19.57
C PRO A 1079 -19.72 17.95 -19.70
N MET A 1080 -20.86 17.79 -20.39
CA MET A 1080 -21.89 18.84 -20.46
C MET A 1080 -22.66 18.90 -19.13
N THR A 1081 -21.99 19.28 -18.04
CA THR A 1081 -22.59 19.51 -16.73
C THR A 1081 -22.24 20.91 -16.22
N PRO A 1082 -23.14 21.56 -15.45
CA PRO A 1082 -22.86 22.85 -14.83
C PRO A 1082 -21.58 22.82 -13.99
N GLU A 1083 -21.40 21.76 -13.20
CA GLU A 1083 -20.30 21.62 -12.26
C GLU A 1083 -18.94 21.56 -12.96
N GLN A 1084 -18.85 20.88 -14.13
CA GLN A 1084 -17.63 20.88 -14.94
C GLN A 1084 -17.33 22.27 -15.52
N LEU A 1085 -18.35 22.95 -16.06
CA LEU A 1085 -18.16 24.26 -16.69
C LEU A 1085 -17.81 25.35 -15.66
N GLU A 1086 -18.42 25.32 -14.49
CA GLU A 1086 -18.12 26.20 -13.35
C GLU A 1086 -16.68 26.01 -12.85
N MET A 1087 -16.21 24.76 -12.69
CA MET A 1087 -14.81 24.48 -12.35
C MET A 1087 -13.84 24.99 -13.44
N SER A 1088 -14.17 24.82 -14.73
CA SER A 1088 -13.31 25.27 -15.82
C SER A 1088 -13.27 26.79 -15.99
N LEU A 1089 -14.36 27.49 -15.71
CA LEU A 1089 -14.42 28.95 -15.65
C LEU A 1089 -13.63 29.49 -14.43
N TYR A 1090 -13.79 28.87 -13.25
CA TYR A 1090 -12.98 29.20 -12.08
C TYR A 1090 -11.48 29.03 -12.35
N ALA A 1091 -11.09 27.88 -12.93
CA ALA A 1091 -9.70 27.62 -13.31
C ALA A 1091 -9.17 28.64 -14.32
N HIS A 1092 -10.01 29.11 -15.26
CA HIS A 1092 -9.62 30.15 -16.21
C HIS A 1092 -9.34 31.51 -15.54
N GLU A 1093 -10.16 31.92 -14.56
CA GLU A 1093 -9.92 33.16 -13.79
C GLU A 1093 -8.73 33.03 -12.83
N TRP A 1094 -8.52 31.86 -12.21
CA TRP A 1094 -7.35 31.57 -11.38
C TRP A 1094 -6.04 31.54 -12.19
N ASN A 1095 -6.09 31.03 -13.42
CA ASN A 1095 -4.97 31.03 -14.37
C ASN A 1095 -4.55 32.47 -14.73
N LYS A 1096 -5.52 33.37 -15.00
CA LYS A 1096 -5.24 34.81 -15.21
C LYS A 1096 -4.50 35.43 -14.01
N LEU A 1097 -4.91 35.09 -12.78
CA LEU A 1097 -4.33 35.62 -11.54
C LEU A 1097 -2.91 35.09 -11.26
N THR A 1098 -2.60 33.87 -11.69
CA THR A 1098 -1.31 33.18 -11.44
C THR A 1098 -0.33 33.27 -12.62
N GLU A 1099 -0.62 34.12 -13.61
CA GLU A 1099 0.12 34.25 -14.86
C GLU A 1099 0.38 32.89 -15.52
N TYR A 1100 -0.66 32.05 -15.58
CA TYR A 1100 -0.65 30.75 -16.24
C TYR A 1100 -1.59 30.78 -17.45
N ARG A 1101 -1.17 30.19 -18.57
CA ARG A 1101 -1.97 30.16 -19.79
C ARG A 1101 -3.10 29.15 -19.67
N SER A 1102 -4.35 29.60 -19.74
CA SER A 1102 -5.46 28.69 -20.04
C SER A 1102 -5.29 28.12 -21.44
N LEU A 1103 -5.21 26.80 -21.60
CA LEU A 1103 -5.16 26.17 -22.92
C LEU A 1103 -6.54 26.09 -23.57
N VAL A 1104 -7.61 26.07 -22.76
CA VAL A 1104 -8.98 26.20 -23.25
C VAL A 1104 -9.42 27.66 -23.19
N PRO A 1105 -9.71 28.28 -24.35
CA PRO A 1105 -10.24 29.64 -24.43
C PRO A 1105 -11.72 29.58 -24.04
N MET A 1106 -12.01 29.86 -22.77
CA MET A 1106 -13.33 29.63 -22.17
C MET A 1106 -14.38 30.61 -22.68
N GLN A 1107 -13.99 31.85 -23.01
CA GLN A 1107 -14.91 32.84 -23.56
C GLN A 1107 -15.38 32.43 -24.97
N HIS A 1108 -14.42 32.08 -25.85
CA HIS A 1108 -14.69 31.51 -27.18
C HIS A 1108 -15.48 30.20 -27.11
N LEU A 1109 -15.12 29.29 -26.18
CA LEU A 1109 -15.86 28.04 -25.99
C LEU A 1109 -17.33 28.29 -25.66
N CYS A 1110 -17.64 29.21 -24.75
CA CYS A 1110 -19.04 29.52 -24.42
C CYS A 1110 -19.83 30.08 -25.62
N TRP A 1111 -19.21 30.89 -26.49
CA TRP A 1111 -19.84 31.32 -27.74
C TRP A 1111 -20.08 30.18 -28.73
N GLN A 1112 -19.13 29.27 -28.88
CA GLN A 1112 -19.31 28.09 -29.74
C GLN A 1112 -20.37 27.13 -29.19
N LEU A 1113 -20.43 26.93 -27.87
CA LEU A 1113 -21.50 26.16 -27.23
C LEU A 1113 -22.87 26.80 -27.49
N ALA A 1114 -22.96 28.13 -27.47
CA ALA A 1114 -24.20 28.84 -27.74
C ALA A 1114 -24.66 28.77 -29.20
N ALA A 1115 -23.73 28.76 -30.15
CA ALA A 1115 -24.04 28.58 -31.57
C ALA A 1115 -24.41 27.13 -31.92
N ASN A 1116 -23.70 26.16 -31.34
CA ASN A 1116 -23.73 24.76 -31.79
C ASN A 1116 -24.61 23.83 -30.94
N VAL A 1117 -24.98 24.21 -29.70
CA VAL A 1117 -25.63 23.32 -28.72
C VAL A 1117 -26.95 23.88 -28.20
N ARG A 1118 -27.97 23.02 -28.14
CA ARG A 1118 -29.26 23.30 -27.49
C ARG A 1118 -29.25 22.67 -26.10
N PHE A 1119 -29.45 23.46 -25.06
CA PHE A 1119 -29.50 22.96 -23.68
C PHE A 1119 -30.94 22.81 -23.19
N SER A 1120 -31.24 21.67 -22.58
CA SER A 1120 -32.44 21.47 -21.75
C SER A 1120 -32.20 21.76 -20.26
N ASN A 1121 -30.93 21.73 -19.82
CA ASN A 1121 -30.53 21.98 -18.43
C ASN A 1121 -30.46 23.48 -18.10
N GLN A 1122 -31.38 23.96 -17.24
CA GLN A 1122 -31.47 25.36 -16.80
C GLN A 1122 -30.17 25.91 -16.20
N LYS A 1123 -29.46 25.13 -15.36
CA LYS A 1123 -28.21 25.59 -14.75
C LYS A 1123 -27.14 25.81 -15.82
N MET A 1124 -26.98 24.85 -16.73
CA MET A 1124 -25.99 24.91 -17.80
C MET A 1124 -26.26 26.10 -18.73
N PHE A 1125 -27.53 26.31 -19.09
CA PHE A 1125 -27.97 27.49 -19.83
C PHE A 1125 -27.62 28.80 -19.10
N ASN A 1126 -27.89 28.91 -17.79
CA ASN A 1126 -27.58 30.11 -17.00
C ASN A 1126 -26.07 30.40 -16.97
N VAL A 1127 -25.23 29.38 -16.79
CA VAL A 1127 -23.76 29.54 -16.77
C VAL A 1127 -23.26 30.05 -18.13
N VAL A 1128 -23.68 29.42 -19.23
CA VAL A 1128 -23.29 29.85 -20.59
C VAL A 1128 -23.83 31.26 -20.90
N LYS A 1129 -25.14 31.51 -20.76
CA LYS A 1129 -25.76 32.81 -21.04
C LYS A 1129 -25.15 33.93 -20.19
N GLY A 1130 -24.77 33.67 -18.94
CA GLY A 1130 -24.03 34.60 -18.09
C GLY A 1130 -22.65 34.97 -18.64
N VAL A 1131 -21.87 33.99 -19.13
CA VAL A 1131 -20.60 34.26 -19.83
C VAL A 1131 -20.83 35.07 -21.10
N LEU A 1132 -21.88 34.77 -21.88
CA LEU A 1132 -22.22 35.54 -23.07
C LEU A 1132 -22.60 37.00 -22.75
N ILE A 1133 -23.41 37.26 -21.73
CA ILE A 1133 -23.81 38.62 -21.29
C ILE A 1133 -22.57 39.46 -21.01
N ARG A 1134 -21.66 38.94 -20.17
CA ARG A 1134 -20.40 39.60 -19.82
C ARG A 1134 -19.50 39.81 -21.03
N SER A 1135 -19.39 38.79 -21.88
CA SER A 1135 -18.57 38.83 -23.09
C SER A 1135 -19.06 39.82 -24.13
N LEU A 1136 -20.37 39.89 -24.38
CA LEU A 1136 -20.99 40.77 -25.38
C LEU A 1136 -20.85 42.23 -24.94
N ALA A 1137 -21.22 42.52 -23.69
CA ALA A 1137 -21.09 43.83 -23.08
C ALA A 1137 -19.63 44.31 -23.05
N PHE A 1138 -18.68 43.47 -22.61
CA PHE A 1138 -17.27 43.85 -22.60
C PHE A 1138 -16.69 44.05 -24.01
N SER A 1139 -17.06 43.21 -24.99
CA SER A 1139 -16.65 43.42 -26.39
C SER A 1139 -17.15 44.78 -26.91
N ARG A 1140 -18.39 45.16 -26.56
CA ARG A 1140 -18.95 46.47 -26.91
C ARG A 1140 -18.22 47.61 -26.23
N MET A 1141 -17.96 47.53 -24.91
CA MET A 1141 -17.16 48.51 -24.16
C MET A 1141 -15.74 48.69 -24.75
N VAL A 1142 -15.10 47.62 -25.21
CA VAL A 1142 -13.78 47.68 -25.85
C VAL A 1142 -13.84 48.37 -27.22
N TYR A 1143 -14.87 48.12 -28.02
CA TYR A 1143 -15.10 48.83 -29.29
C TYR A 1143 -15.30 50.32 -29.05
N ASP A 1144 -16.23 50.67 -28.16
CA ASP A 1144 -16.59 52.07 -27.86
C ASP A 1144 -15.41 52.84 -27.24
N HIS A 1145 -14.52 52.20 -26.48
CA HIS A 1145 -13.28 52.83 -25.96
C HIS A 1145 -12.26 53.17 -27.05
N VAL A 1146 -12.23 52.41 -28.15
CA VAL A 1146 -11.26 52.61 -29.24
C VAL A 1146 -11.81 53.64 -30.23
N GLU A 1147 -13.07 53.49 -30.64
CA GLU A 1147 -13.72 54.41 -31.58
C GLU A 1147 -13.90 55.83 -31.01
N SER A 1148 -14.18 55.98 -29.71
CA SER A 1148 -14.25 57.30 -29.06
C SER A 1148 -12.90 58.04 -28.98
N ARG A 1149 -11.77 57.32 -29.05
CA ARG A 1149 -10.43 57.94 -29.19
C ARG A 1149 -10.15 58.33 -30.64
N LYS A 1150 -10.56 57.49 -31.59
CA LYS A 1150 -10.34 57.68 -33.02
C LYS A 1150 -11.40 56.91 -33.83
N PRO A 1151 -12.41 57.59 -34.40
CA PRO A 1151 -13.41 56.93 -35.24
C PRO A 1151 -12.79 56.25 -36.47
N GLY A 1152 -13.31 55.09 -36.85
CA GLY A 1152 -12.82 54.25 -37.95
C GLY A 1152 -11.44 53.63 -37.68
N SER A 1153 -11.07 53.40 -36.42
CA SER A 1153 -9.79 52.78 -36.05
C SER A 1153 -9.89 51.27 -35.77
N VAL A 1154 -11.07 50.77 -35.38
CA VAL A 1154 -11.35 49.32 -35.41
C VAL A 1154 -11.65 48.89 -36.86
N LYS A 1155 -10.89 47.92 -37.37
CA LYS A 1155 -11.12 47.33 -38.70
C LYS A 1155 -11.75 45.95 -38.55
N PHE A 1156 -12.70 45.61 -39.41
CA PHE A 1156 -13.21 44.23 -39.47
C PHE A 1156 -12.22 43.32 -40.19
N GLN A 1157 -11.95 42.15 -39.60
CA GLN A 1157 -11.20 41.05 -40.23
C GLN A 1157 -11.88 39.73 -39.83
N GLU A 1158 -12.69 39.18 -40.73
CA GLU A 1158 -13.43 37.93 -40.51
C GLU A 1158 -12.50 36.79 -40.06
N ARG A 1159 -12.97 36.01 -39.09
CA ARG A 1159 -12.26 34.87 -38.52
C ARG A 1159 -12.27 33.67 -39.47
N ILE A 1160 -11.10 33.14 -39.81
CA ILE A 1160 -10.97 32.03 -40.76
C ILE A 1160 -11.51 30.73 -40.13
N LYS A 1161 -12.17 29.88 -40.94
CA LYS A 1161 -12.66 28.58 -40.47
C LYS A 1161 -11.49 27.70 -40.01
N GLY A 1162 -11.54 27.26 -38.74
CA GLY A 1162 -10.46 26.48 -38.10
C GLY A 1162 -9.36 27.33 -37.47
N GLU A 1163 -9.47 28.65 -37.48
CA GLU A 1163 -8.56 29.54 -36.79
C GLU A 1163 -8.55 29.26 -35.27
N ILE A 1164 -7.36 29.33 -34.67
CA ILE A 1164 -7.12 29.11 -33.24
C ILE A 1164 -7.57 30.36 -32.44
N ALA A 1165 -7.98 30.21 -31.18
CA ALA A 1165 -8.29 31.37 -30.34
C ALA A 1165 -7.01 32.17 -30.02
N HIS A 1166 -7.12 33.50 -29.99
CA HIS A 1166 -5.97 34.36 -29.75
C HIS A 1166 -5.68 34.56 -28.26
N TYR A 1167 -4.40 34.76 -27.97
CA TYR A 1167 -3.88 34.98 -26.62
C TYR A 1167 -2.91 36.17 -26.64
N CYS A 1168 -2.79 36.89 -25.53
CA CYS A 1168 -1.92 38.05 -25.45
C CYS A 1168 -0.45 37.66 -25.30
N GLU A 1169 0.38 38.08 -26.25
CA GLU A 1169 1.85 37.92 -26.28
C GLU A 1169 2.59 38.36 -25.00
N THR A 1170 1.96 39.20 -24.17
CA THR A 1170 2.56 39.80 -22.96
C THR A 1170 2.08 39.18 -21.64
N CYS A 1171 0.93 38.48 -21.62
CA CYS A 1171 0.36 37.95 -20.38
C CYS A 1171 -0.51 36.69 -20.55
N ASP A 1172 -0.48 36.05 -21.72
CA ASP A 1172 -1.14 34.77 -22.03
C ASP A 1172 -2.66 34.68 -21.77
N VAL A 1173 -3.34 35.81 -21.50
CA VAL A 1173 -4.80 35.85 -21.39
C VAL A 1173 -5.47 35.69 -22.76
N GLU A 1174 -6.63 35.04 -22.79
CA GLU A 1174 -7.49 34.93 -23.97
C GLU A 1174 -7.88 36.34 -24.49
N VAL A 1175 -7.85 36.52 -25.81
CA VAL A 1175 -8.24 37.75 -26.50
C VAL A 1175 -9.38 37.43 -27.47
N PHE A 1176 -10.61 37.70 -27.04
CA PHE A 1176 -11.83 37.39 -27.79
C PHE A 1176 -12.36 38.61 -28.56
N ASN A 1177 -12.78 38.37 -29.81
CA ASN A 1177 -13.36 39.32 -30.77
C ASN A 1177 -12.48 40.51 -31.16
N ILE A 1178 -12.09 41.38 -30.22
CA ILE A 1178 -11.32 42.60 -30.51
C ILE A 1178 -9.84 42.38 -30.17
N LEU A 1179 -9.04 42.21 -31.22
CA LEU A 1179 -7.60 41.98 -31.15
C LEU A 1179 -6.85 43.30 -31.28
N PHE A 1180 -5.76 43.48 -30.54
CA PHE A 1180 -4.80 44.55 -30.78
C PHE A 1180 -3.53 43.91 -31.35
N VAL A 1181 -3.21 44.15 -32.61
CA VAL A 1181 -2.03 43.56 -33.26
C VAL A 1181 -0.93 44.58 -33.47
N LYS A 1182 0.33 44.13 -33.31
CA LYS A 1182 1.53 44.93 -33.56
C LYS A 1182 2.56 44.05 -34.28
N GLU A 1183 3.15 44.59 -35.35
CA GLU A 1183 4.14 43.86 -36.13
C GLU A 1183 5.49 43.80 -35.40
N ARG A 1184 6.09 42.62 -35.33
CA ARG A 1184 7.46 42.37 -34.86
C ARG A 1184 8.08 41.25 -35.69
N HIS A 1185 9.27 41.47 -36.24
CA HIS A 1185 10.02 40.47 -37.01
C HIS A 1185 9.20 39.78 -38.12
N ASN A 1186 8.47 40.58 -38.91
CA ASN A 1186 7.57 40.14 -39.99
C ASN A 1186 6.43 39.20 -39.52
N LYS A 1187 5.98 39.34 -38.27
CA LYS A 1187 4.80 38.66 -37.71
C LYS A 1187 3.91 39.65 -36.98
N PHE A 1188 2.60 39.46 -37.06
CA PHE A 1188 1.61 40.20 -36.28
C PHE A 1188 1.31 39.43 -34.98
N ASN A 1189 1.81 39.95 -33.86
CA ASN A 1189 1.55 39.36 -32.55
C ASN A 1189 0.28 40.00 -31.96
N VAL A 1190 -0.54 39.21 -31.24
CA VAL A 1190 -1.81 39.67 -30.65
C VAL A 1190 -1.63 40.07 -29.19
N TYR A 1191 -2.32 41.13 -28.78
CA TYR A 1191 -2.28 41.69 -27.44
C TYR A 1191 -3.71 41.96 -26.94
N CYS A 1192 -3.92 41.84 -25.64
CA CYS A 1192 -5.19 42.21 -25.02
C CYS A 1192 -5.32 43.73 -24.84
N VAL A 1193 -6.56 44.21 -24.72
CA VAL A 1193 -6.85 45.65 -24.52
C VAL A 1193 -6.08 46.28 -23.35
N TYR A 1194 -5.82 45.52 -22.29
CA TYR A 1194 -5.10 46.02 -21.11
C TYR A 1194 -3.60 46.21 -21.37
N CYS A 1195 -2.96 45.34 -22.15
CA CYS A 1195 -1.55 45.52 -22.55
C CYS A 1195 -1.40 46.63 -23.60
N ALA A 1196 -2.34 46.73 -24.55
CA ALA A 1196 -2.38 47.86 -25.49
C ALA A 1196 -2.60 49.19 -24.74
N LYS A 1197 -3.52 49.25 -23.76
CA LYS A 1197 -3.76 50.42 -22.88
C LYS A 1197 -2.53 50.83 -22.08
N LYS A 1198 -1.75 49.87 -21.55
CA LYS A 1198 -0.46 50.15 -20.88
C LYS A 1198 0.57 50.79 -21.80
N ALA A 1199 0.52 50.50 -23.10
CA ALA A 1199 1.34 51.10 -24.16
C ALA A 1199 0.61 52.22 -24.92
N ASN A 1200 -0.42 52.85 -24.30
CA ASN A 1200 -1.22 53.94 -24.87
C ASN A 1200 -1.82 53.69 -26.28
N PHE A 1201 -1.95 52.42 -26.68
CA PHE A 1201 -2.34 51.97 -28.02
C PHE A 1201 -1.35 52.36 -29.16
N GLU A 1202 -0.10 52.69 -28.84
CA GLU A 1202 0.90 53.13 -29.81
C GLU A 1202 1.47 51.98 -30.68
N ASP A 1203 1.43 52.19 -31.99
CA ASP A 1203 1.63 51.21 -33.08
C ASP A 1203 0.75 49.93 -33.03
N TYR A 1204 -0.42 49.98 -32.39
CA TYR A 1204 -1.40 48.89 -32.42
C TYR A 1204 -2.49 49.12 -33.48
N ILE A 1205 -2.85 48.07 -34.21
CA ILE A 1205 -4.03 48.02 -35.07
C ILE A 1205 -5.12 47.27 -34.33
N ALA A 1206 -6.31 47.87 -34.18
CA ALA A 1206 -7.48 47.21 -33.62
C ALA A 1206 -8.24 46.44 -34.70
N LEU A 1207 -8.52 45.16 -34.46
CA LEU A 1207 -9.21 44.26 -35.38
C LEU A 1207 -10.42 43.63 -34.70
N GLN A 1208 -11.59 43.66 -35.33
CA GLN A 1208 -12.80 42.95 -34.90
C GLN A 1208 -12.97 41.67 -35.72
N GLN A 1209 -13.08 40.52 -35.06
CA GLN A 1209 -13.18 39.20 -35.69
C GLN A 1209 -14.61 38.76 -36.04
N ILE A 1210 -15.59 39.15 -35.22
CA ILE A 1210 -16.98 38.72 -35.30
C ILE A 1210 -17.86 39.96 -35.23
N SER A 1211 -18.78 40.10 -36.18
CA SER A 1211 -19.67 41.28 -36.23
C SER A 1211 -20.57 41.34 -34.99
N PHE A 1212 -20.97 42.55 -34.58
CA PHE A 1212 -21.92 42.67 -33.47
C PHE A 1212 -23.29 42.09 -33.83
N ASP A 1213 -23.69 42.14 -35.10
CA ASP A 1213 -24.94 41.54 -35.58
C ASP A 1213 -24.94 40.00 -35.44
N GLU A 1214 -23.84 39.34 -35.81
CA GLU A 1214 -23.68 37.88 -35.67
C GLU A 1214 -23.59 37.43 -34.21
N LEU A 1215 -22.90 38.21 -33.36
CA LEU A 1215 -22.88 37.97 -31.92
C LEU A 1215 -24.28 38.16 -31.31
N SER A 1216 -25.03 39.19 -31.72
CA SER A 1216 -26.41 39.41 -31.29
C SER A 1216 -27.35 38.30 -31.74
N GLU A 1217 -27.31 37.92 -33.03
CA GLU A 1217 -28.14 36.85 -33.56
C GLU A 1217 -27.84 35.52 -32.84
N THR A 1218 -26.58 35.24 -32.52
CA THR A 1218 -26.18 34.06 -31.74
C THR A 1218 -26.65 34.16 -30.28
N PHE A 1219 -26.54 35.33 -29.66
CA PHE A 1219 -26.95 35.59 -28.28
C PHE A 1219 -28.47 35.46 -28.05
N ASP A 1220 -29.27 35.93 -29.01
CA ASP A 1220 -30.74 35.94 -28.92
C ASP A 1220 -31.36 34.63 -29.45
N ARG A 1221 -30.72 33.92 -30.39
CA ARG A 1221 -31.07 32.53 -30.71
C ARG A 1221 -30.77 31.58 -29.54
N PHE A 1222 -29.79 31.90 -28.70
CA PHE A 1222 -29.42 31.08 -27.56
C PHE A 1222 -30.45 31.17 -26.41
N ARG A 1223 -31.36 30.19 -26.41
CA ARG A 1223 -32.46 30.03 -25.44
C ARG A 1223 -32.50 28.62 -24.85
N LEU A 1224 -33.18 28.46 -23.72
CA LEU A 1224 -33.46 27.15 -23.13
C LEU A 1224 -34.47 26.37 -23.99
N TYR A 1225 -34.24 25.06 -24.18
CA TYR A 1225 -35.14 24.17 -24.90
C TYR A 1225 -35.76 23.13 -23.95
N PRO A 1226 -37.01 23.31 -23.49
CA PRO A 1226 -37.63 22.41 -22.52
C PRO A 1226 -37.84 20.99 -23.11
N ALA A 1227 -37.25 19.99 -22.46
CA ALA A 1227 -37.39 18.58 -22.83
C ALA A 1227 -38.45 17.88 -21.97
N LYS A 1228 -39.16 16.89 -22.55
CA LYS A 1228 -40.17 16.08 -21.82
C LYS A 1228 -39.56 15.10 -20.80
N THR A 1229 -38.26 14.88 -20.88
CA THR A 1229 -37.47 14.00 -20.01
C THR A 1229 -36.20 14.77 -19.62
N PRO A 1230 -35.76 14.75 -18.35
CA PRO A 1230 -34.50 15.39 -17.98
C PRO A 1230 -33.31 14.67 -18.62
N LEU A 1231 -32.76 15.28 -19.68
CA LEU A 1231 -31.47 14.91 -20.26
C LEU A 1231 -30.35 15.70 -19.57
N LEU A 1232 -29.13 15.19 -19.59
CA LEU A 1232 -27.97 15.95 -19.07
C LEU A 1232 -27.67 17.19 -19.91
N CYS A 1233 -27.96 17.12 -21.22
CA CYS A 1233 -27.95 18.22 -22.18
C CYS A 1233 -29.22 18.15 -23.03
#